data_AF-A0A3R7IZ37-F1
#
_entry.id   AF-A0A3R7IZ37-F1
#
_cell.length_a   1.000
_cell.length_b   1.000
_cell.length_c   1.000
_cell.angle_alpha   90.00
_cell.angle_beta   90.00
_cell.angle_gamma   90.00
#
_symmetry.space_group_name_H-M   'P 1'
#
loop_
_entity.id
_entity.type
_entity.pdbx_description
1 polymer ?
#
loop_
_entity_poly.entity_id
_entity_poly.type
_entity_poly.pdbx_seq_one_letter_code
_entity_poly.pdbx_strand_id
1 'polypeptide(L)'
;MMAARDVVILGGGISGLTLAFFLRQALPKAVAEATRIRVLDANSISGGWVHTAKSDDFLFEEGPRGFRPSRNGAEMLRLVEQLKLQEQMQAVDPAAQARYILRNGKVEKLPTSLLEALRWPLSPAVARAALRELFVKPGALQDESVYNFMVRRFSPVVAERLVDPMASGIFGGDIRKLSMRSCFSMLVDLEQKHGSVVKGMLLGGPSSEDTLLDGTKKSDFIKKHEKSVSVSFTDGMSTLMQALEDSITADPMAEMLLNTKVTRLGVHGHNGKPLKAPMFTVESKDPKSGEFLKPIKTSHVFSTIPACYLAPAVKDSAPGLAEALSEIKFADMGMVHVGYNEKVLPSDGFGYLVPTTEHEKVLGVVFDSNTFPVQNASNKTQTRLSVMSGGAHFPEVASLPKKQLELNALDALKRHLGISRKPDYVRAMALTNGIPQYHVGFGQTLERIEKQAAHSAPGLYLGGNSFYGIGLADCTVYRDSEAQTDPYTPDYTVQKTANGSTPEIAALTGLTHARGQLPVGQAELELIERSRKKRTFEASLPPMTDEASFLLRKVMLEAQETREWAYREAEIDAFHAQRVTLLEQALAEREKENAFLSEQRLEALRQRLLHEKENALEGIQQVRVAALRKLTKKRAQRLHERGYGASRPERGRDIIAEYADFSSQVYAPIMRDGKAGKTEIREAGIGKPQFQQLDALRELESTLPAKLLVPAAGKHKPREKSGSTAKERKQAAIEAHLLKMESIIKKTKEENERGGEGGKNHSRLSAASPSQRASVKQQQLVRPPTPDYALAHAAEAQEHDVEDAVRLLQKLLRGRAVQNMMFEGKERRSELIAELRAADEQLILQRRNEFELLQGSGEESINRVATAAKTRVEGEVVSEMLDFLSKELSRSREMAKMRAFVIKANEQRRVREVEEGGRRQAEDLLREREDEVFRRVMQVHQETSRDFVDDVLEEIALEQSHTQALHELHVRSSGVDGIVLHLENALDSDETVVRELVASFLLPHIQRQHVRRQVTQEQRKYVSAAHTLLTELTTDMSQPKPDPSGNGTSEDTSAAQWL
;
A
#
# COMPACT_ATOMS: atom_id res chain seq x y z
N MET A 1 -1.31 -28.38 41.39
CA MET A 1 -1.21 -28.83 39.99
C MET A 1 -2.33 -28.15 39.21
N MET A 2 -2.01 -27.25 38.27
CA MET A 2 -3.01 -26.76 37.32
C MET A 2 -3.47 -27.94 36.46
N ALA A 3 -4.78 -28.09 36.23
CA ALA A 3 -5.30 -29.11 35.34
C ALA A 3 -4.72 -28.90 33.93
N ALA A 4 -4.22 -29.97 33.31
CA ALA A 4 -3.68 -29.92 31.95
C ALA A 4 -4.77 -29.40 30.99
N ARG A 5 -4.45 -28.33 30.24
CA ARG A 5 -5.36 -27.74 29.25
C ARG A 5 -5.07 -28.37 27.90
N ASP A 6 -6.11 -28.83 27.21
CA ASP A 6 -6.00 -29.39 25.87
C ASP A 6 -6.59 -28.40 24.88
N VAL A 7 -5.82 -27.98 23.88
CA VAL A 7 -6.23 -27.11 22.79
C VAL A 7 -6.12 -27.87 21.47
N VAL A 8 -7.16 -27.81 20.65
CA VAL A 8 -7.16 -28.42 19.32
C VAL A 8 -7.21 -27.33 18.25
N ILE A 9 -6.31 -27.42 17.28
CA ILE A 9 -6.26 -26.58 16.09
C ILE A 9 -6.66 -27.44 14.90
N LEU A 10 -7.72 -27.05 14.19
CA LEU A 10 -8.18 -27.71 12.97
C LEU A 10 -7.51 -27.01 11.77
N GLY A 11 -6.73 -27.75 10.99
CA GLY A 11 -5.97 -27.28 9.83
C GLY A 11 -4.50 -27.05 10.16
N GLY A 12 -3.62 -27.66 9.37
CA GLY A 12 -2.17 -27.51 9.37
C GLY A 12 -1.67 -26.65 8.20
N GLY A 13 -2.51 -25.75 7.67
CA GLY A 13 -2.09 -24.69 6.76
C GLY A 13 -1.34 -23.57 7.49
N ILE A 14 -0.89 -22.55 6.76
CA ILE A 14 -0.12 -21.43 7.33
C ILE A 14 -0.78 -20.83 8.58
N SER A 15 -2.09 -20.57 8.56
CA SER A 15 -2.81 -20.01 9.72
C SER A 15 -2.76 -20.91 10.95
N GLY A 16 -2.96 -22.23 10.77
CA GLY A 16 -2.94 -23.19 11.87
C GLY A 16 -1.57 -23.38 12.46
N LEU A 17 -0.53 -23.48 11.61
CA LEU A 17 0.85 -23.62 12.08
C LEU A 17 1.35 -22.35 12.77
N THR A 18 1.07 -21.16 12.21
CA THR A 18 1.45 -19.91 12.87
C THR A 18 0.67 -19.68 14.15
N LEU A 19 -0.62 -20.07 14.20
CA LEU A 19 -1.39 -20.03 15.43
C LEU A 19 -0.77 -20.92 16.50
N ALA A 20 -0.42 -22.17 16.19
CA ALA A 20 0.24 -23.06 17.14
C ALA A 20 1.57 -22.45 17.66
N PHE A 21 2.38 -21.91 16.74
CA PHE A 21 3.66 -21.29 17.04
C PHE A 21 3.51 -20.06 17.96
N PHE A 22 2.61 -19.12 17.63
CA PHE A 22 2.40 -17.91 18.41
C PHE A 22 1.62 -18.14 19.70
N LEU A 23 0.67 -19.09 19.71
CA LEU A 23 -0.06 -19.46 20.93
C LEU A 23 0.90 -19.92 22.02
N ARG A 24 1.92 -20.69 21.66
CA ARG A 24 2.95 -21.12 22.61
C ARG A 24 3.72 -19.94 23.21
N GLN A 25 4.03 -18.92 22.41
CA GLN A 25 4.77 -17.72 22.87
C GLN A 25 3.89 -16.76 23.69
N ALA A 26 2.61 -16.68 23.36
CA ALA A 26 1.66 -15.77 24.02
C ALA A 26 1.25 -16.27 25.41
N LEU A 27 1.25 -17.59 25.65
CA LEU A 27 0.89 -18.17 26.94
C LEU A 27 1.99 -17.91 28.00
N PRO A 28 1.62 -17.55 29.25
CA PRO A 28 2.58 -17.51 30.36
C PRO A 28 3.27 -18.86 30.53
N LYS A 29 4.59 -18.87 30.82
CA LYS A 29 5.41 -20.10 30.87
C LYS A 29 4.77 -21.26 31.63
N ALA A 30 4.24 -21.00 32.83
CA ALA A 30 3.59 -22.01 33.67
C ALA A 30 2.32 -22.61 33.03
N VAL A 31 1.57 -21.82 32.26
CA VAL A 31 0.38 -22.27 31.53
C VAL A 31 0.79 -22.97 30.25
N ALA A 32 1.82 -22.47 29.55
CA ALA A 32 2.36 -23.09 28.35
C ALA A 32 2.82 -24.53 28.63
N GLU A 33 3.63 -24.74 29.67
CA GLU A 33 4.11 -26.09 30.04
C GLU A 33 2.98 -27.06 30.42
N ALA A 34 1.82 -26.56 30.85
CA ALA A 34 0.64 -27.35 31.18
C ALA A 34 -0.42 -27.40 30.05
N THR A 35 -0.16 -26.78 28.90
CA THR A 35 -1.09 -26.73 27.77
C THR A 35 -0.61 -27.61 26.62
N ARG A 36 -1.39 -28.65 26.31
CA ARG A 36 -1.18 -29.55 25.18
C ARG A 36 -1.86 -28.99 23.94
N ILE A 37 -1.12 -28.85 22.85
CA ILE A 37 -1.60 -28.32 21.57
C ILE A 37 -1.64 -29.46 20.55
N ARG A 38 -2.79 -29.69 19.90
CA ARG A 38 -2.94 -30.68 18.84
C ARG A 38 -3.35 -30.02 17.54
N VAL A 39 -2.53 -30.13 16.50
CA VAL A 39 -2.83 -29.62 15.16
C VAL A 39 -3.28 -30.80 14.30
N LEU A 40 -4.51 -30.77 13.78
CA LEU A 40 -5.07 -31.82 12.94
C LEU A 40 -5.12 -31.34 11.49
N ASP A 41 -4.54 -32.10 10.56
CA ASP A 41 -4.66 -31.83 9.13
C ASP A 41 -5.13 -33.07 8.37
N ALA A 42 -6.01 -32.88 7.39
CA ALA A 42 -6.52 -33.97 6.55
C ALA A 42 -5.45 -34.50 5.58
N ASN A 43 -4.50 -33.68 5.17
CA ASN A 43 -3.45 -34.06 4.23
C ASN A 43 -2.35 -34.86 4.92
N SER A 44 -1.56 -35.57 4.13
CA SER A 44 -0.39 -36.30 4.60
C SER A 44 0.85 -35.42 4.81
N ILE A 45 0.77 -34.14 4.48
CA ILE A 45 1.83 -33.13 4.59
C ILE A 45 1.16 -31.84 5.09
N SER A 46 1.83 -31.11 5.99
CA SER A 46 1.39 -29.78 6.43
C SER A 46 1.59 -28.73 5.32
N GLY A 47 1.12 -27.50 5.51
CA GLY A 47 1.32 -26.40 4.55
C GLY A 47 0.03 -25.88 3.91
N GLY A 48 -1.00 -26.73 3.81
CA GLY A 48 -2.23 -26.40 3.11
C GLY A 48 -1.95 -26.05 1.64
N TRP A 49 -2.33 -24.85 1.21
CA TRP A 49 -2.04 -24.37 -0.15
C TRP A 49 -0.58 -23.97 -0.37
N VAL A 50 0.22 -23.80 0.69
CA VAL A 50 1.65 -23.46 0.59
C VAL A 50 2.43 -24.73 0.34
N HIS A 51 2.71 -25.01 -0.94
CA HIS A 51 3.43 -26.21 -1.33
C HIS A 51 4.34 -25.94 -2.54
N THR A 52 5.56 -26.47 -2.47
CA THR A 52 6.61 -26.31 -3.47
C THR A 52 6.93 -27.69 -4.04
N ALA A 53 6.63 -27.90 -5.31
CA ALA A 53 6.97 -29.12 -6.03
C ALA A 53 8.38 -29.02 -6.64
N LYS A 54 9.22 -30.03 -6.38
CA LYS A 54 10.52 -30.22 -7.03
C LYS A 54 10.48 -31.47 -7.91
N SER A 55 10.64 -31.33 -9.22
CA SER A 55 10.61 -32.44 -10.19
C SER A 55 11.46 -32.09 -11.40
N ASP A 56 12.30 -33.03 -11.87
CA ASP A 56 13.01 -32.94 -13.16
C ASP A 56 13.79 -31.62 -13.37
N ASP A 57 14.56 -31.19 -12.38
CA ASP A 57 15.30 -29.91 -12.33
C ASP A 57 14.43 -28.64 -12.31
N PHE A 58 13.12 -28.76 -12.15
CA PHE A 58 12.20 -27.64 -11.98
C PHE A 58 11.69 -27.52 -10.54
N LEU A 59 11.66 -26.29 -10.04
CA LEU A 59 11.00 -25.91 -8.80
C LEU A 59 9.75 -25.08 -9.15
N PHE A 60 8.57 -25.50 -8.69
CA PHE A 60 7.33 -24.77 -8.91
C PHE A 60 6.53 -24.65 -7.61
N GLU A 61 5.81 -23.54 -7.48
CA GLU A 61 4.92 -23.28 -6.35
C GLU A 61 3.50 -23.64 -6.76
N GLU A 62 2.93 -24.66 -6.10
CA GLU A 62 1.59 -25.17 -6.42
C GLU A 62 0.47 -24.26 -5.88
N GLY A 63 0.82 -23.23 -5.10
CA GLY A 63 -0.09 -22.20 -4.60
C GLY A 63 0.56 -20.81 -4.55
N PRO A 64 0.75 -20.21 -3.35
CA PRO A 64 1.39 -18.92 -3.21
C PRO A 64 2.91 -19.05 -3.36
N ARG A 65 3.48 -18.21 -4.24
CA ARG A 65 4.92 -18.20 -4.56
C ARG A 65 5.78 -17.31 -3.68
N GLY A 66 5.13 -16.54 -2.81
CA GLY A 66 5.75 -15.50 -2.01
C GLY A 66 4.71 -14.63 -1.33
N PHE A 67 5.16 -13.76 -0.44
CA PHE A 67 4.32 -12.78 0.23
C PHE A 67 4.86 -11.37 0.06
N ARG A 68 3.97 -10.38 0.14
CA ARG A 68 4.37 -8.96 0.15
C ARG A 68 4.77 -8.58 1.57
N PRO A 69 5.98 -8.04 1.80
CA PRO A 69 6.47 -7.71 3.13
C PRO A 69 5.92 -6.40 3.72
N SER A 70 5.20 -5.58 2.94
CA SER A 70 4.58 -4.35 3.43
C SER A 70 3.35 -4.63 4.31
N ARG A 71 3.01 -3.70 5.22
CA ARG A 71 1.78 -3.74 6.05
C ARG A 71 1.76 -4.98 6.95
N ASN A 72 0.70 -5.79 6.92
CA ASN A 72 0.60 -7.08 7.61
C ASN A 72 1.78 -8.02 7.29
N GLY A 73 2.42 -7.83 6.12
CA GLY A 73 3.64 -8.56 5.74
C GLY A 73 4.85 -8.30 6.64
N ALA A 74 4.84 -7.24 7.45
CA ALA A 74 5.88 -7.01 8.44
C ALA A 74 5.88 -8.09 9.53
N GLU A 75 4.70 -8.61 9.90
CA GLU A 75 4.59 -9.75 10.84
C GLU A 75 5.13 -11.04 10.24
N MET A 76 4.95 -11.23 8.94
CA MET A 76 5.59 -12.35 8.23
C MET A 76 7.12 -12.22 8.25
N LEU A 77 7.67 -11.01 8.09
CA LEU A 77 9.12 -10.80 8.23
C LEU A 77 9.61 -11.02 9.66
N ARG A 78 8.82 -10.64 10.67
CA ARG A 78 9.11 -11.01 12.07
C ARG A 78 9.13 -12.52 12.26
N LEU A 79 8.16 -13.24 11.68
CA LEU A 79 8.13 -14.70 11.75
C LEU A 79 9.38 -15.31 11.10
N VAL A 80 9.80 -14.79 9.94
CA VAL A 80 11.07 -15.17 9.28
C VAL A 80 12.27 -14.94 10.19
N GLU A 81 12.30 -13.83 10.92
CA GLU A 81 13.36 -13.51 11.88
C GLU A 81 13.37 -14.47 13.09
N GLN A 82 12.19 -14.78 13.65
CA GLN A 82 12.04 -15.71 14.77
C GLN A 82 12.39 -17.16 14.40
N LEU A 83 12.07 -17.59 13.18
CA LEU A 83 12.42 -18.90 12.64
C LEU A 83 13.86 -18.97 12.10
N LYS A 84 14.61 -17.86 12.14
CA LYS A 84 16.00 -17.76 11.68
C LYS A 84 16.19 -18.10 10.18
N LEU A 85 15.24 -17.67 9.34
CA LEU A 85 15.23 -17.95 7.89
C LEU A 85 15.74 -16.77 7.03
N GLN A 86 16.37 -15.75 7.64
CA GLN A 86 16.77 -14.52 6.94
C GLN A 86 17.73 -14.78 5.77
N GLU A 87 18.67 -15.72 5.94
CA GLU A 87 19.68 -16.05 4.91
C GLU A 87 19.10 -16.81 3.71
N GLN A 88 17.99 -17.52 3.91
CA GLN A 88 17.29 -18.26 2.86
C GLN A 88 16.24 -17.41 2.14
N MET A 89 15.87 -16.26 2.70
CA MET A 89 14.89 -15.34 2.13
C MET A 89 15.47 -14.56 0.94
N GLN A 90 14.66 -14.41 -0.11
CA GLN A 90 15.04 -13.75 -1.34
C GLN A 90 13.94 -12.77 -1.76
N ALA A 91 14.33 -11.54 -2.08
CA ALA A 91 13.45 -10.56 -2.67
C ALA A 91 13.30 -10.78 -4.18
N VAL A 92 12.19 -10.32 -4.74
CA VAL A 92 11.96 -10.34 -6.19
C VAL A 92 13.11 -9.67 -6.95
N ASP A 93 13.56 -10.31 -8.02
CA ASP A 93 14.62 -9.78 -8.87
C ASP A 93 14.20 -8.47 -9.58
N PRO A 94 15.09 -7.47 -9.74
CA PRO A 94 14.80 -6.26 -10.51
C PRO A 94 14.25 -6.51 -11.92
N ALA A 95 14.65 -7.61 -12.58
CA ALA A 95 14.15 -8.01 -13.90
C ALA A 95 12.63 -8.28 -13.90
N ALA A 96 12.04 -8.59 -12.74
CA ALA A 96 10.61 -8.83 -12.58
C ALA A 96 9.80 -7.58 -12.19
N GLN A 97 10.37 -6.36 -12.21
CA GLN A 97 9.61 -5.15 -11.87
C GLN A 97 8.49 -4.82 -12.89
N ALA A 98 8.67 -5.21 -14.16
CA ALA A 98 7.68 -4.95 -15.20
C ALA A 98 6.45 -5.85 -15.05
N ARG A 99 5.25 -5.26 -15.14
CA ARG A 99 3.97 -5.96 -15.19
C ARG A 99 3.30 -5.70 -16.52
N TYR A 100 2.54 -6.68 -16.99
CA TYR A 100 1.89 -6.60 -18.28
C TYR A 100 0.40 -6.93 -18.16
N ILE A 101 -0.38 -6.53 -19.15
CA ILE A 101 -1.79 -6.88 -19.31
C ILE A 101 -2.02 -7.39 -20.74
N LEU A 102 -2.92 -8.35 -20.90
CA LEU A 102 -3.39 -8.74 -22.22
C LEU A 102 -4.41 -7.72 -22.72
N ARG A 103 -4.21 -7.20 -23.94
CA ARG A 103 -5.16 -6.33 -24.62
C ARG A 103 -5.19 -6.64 -26.11
N ASN A 104 -6.38 -6.93 -26.63
CA ASN A 104 -6.60 -7.26 -28.03
C ASN A 104 -5.63 -8.37 -28.51
N GLY A 105 -5.47 -9.41 -27.69
CA GLY A 105 -4.57 -10.53 -27.97
C GLY A 105 -3.06 -10.23 -27.91
N LYS A 106 -2.64 -9.04 -27.45
CA LYS A 106 -1.22 -8.67 -27.29
C LYS A 106 -0.89 -8.37 -25.83
N VAL A 107 0.27 -8.85 -25.38
CA VAL A 107 0.79 -8.59 -24.03
C VAL A 107 1.46 -7.21 -24.01
N GLU A 108 0.86 -6.26 -23.30
CA GLU A 108 1.30 -4.87 -23.22
C GLU A 108 1.85 -4.53 -21.84
N LYS A 109 2.98 -3.82 -21.79
CA LYS A 109 3.62 -3.39 -20.54
C LYS A 109 2.81 -2.27 -19.88
N LEU A 110 2.54 -2.41 -18.58
CA LEU A 110 2.01 -1.33 -17.76
C LEU A 110 3.10 -0.28 -17.50
N PRO A 111 2.78 1.03 -17.58
CA PRO A 111 3.78 2.08 -17.44
C PRO A 111 4.35 2.12 -16.01
N THR A 112 5.68 2.08 -15.88
CA THR A 112 6.38 2.22 -14.60
C THR A 112 6.98 3.62 -14.39
N SER A 113 6.96 4.46 -15.43
CA SER A 113 7.45 5.84 -15.38
C SER A 113 6.48 6.80 -16.08
N LEU A 114 6.59 8.10 -15.76
CA LEU A 114 5.77 9.14 -16.39
C LEU A 114 5.94 9.21 -17.91
N LEU A 115 7.15 8.95 -18.41
CA LEU A 115 7.43 8.93 -19.86
C LEU A 115 6.74 7.75 -20.55
N GLU A 116 6.75 6.57 -19.92
CA GLU A 116 6.00 5.41 -20.42
C GLU A 116 4.49 5.65 -20.35
N ALA A 117 4.01 6.26 -19.27
CA ALA A 117 2.61 6.63 -19.12
C ALA A 117 2.18 7.57 -20.26
N LEU A 118 2.97 8.58 -20.62
CA LEU A 118 2.63 9.49 -21.73
C LEU A 118 2.43 8.77 -23.07
N ARG A 119 3.15 7.66 -23.32
CA ARG A 119 3.07 6.87 -24.55
C ARG A 119 2.04 5.74 -24.49
N TRP A 120 1.50 5.44 -23.32
CA TRP A 120 0.58 4.33 -23.14
C TRP A 120 -0.86 4.69 -23.59
N PRO A 121 -1.54 3.88 -24.41
CA PRO A 121 -2.77 4.33 -25.07
C PRO A 121 -3.97 4.56 -24.14
N LEU A 122 -3.98 3.97 -22.94
CA LEU A 122 -5.05 4.18 -21.96
C LEU A 122 -4.83 5.41 -21.06
N SER A 123 -3.66 6.04 -21.12
CA SER A 123 -3.31 7.17 -20.25
C SER A 123 -4.28 8.36 -20.32
N PRO A 124 -4.80 8.78 -21.49
CA PRO A 124 -5.79 9.85 -21.54
C PRO A 124 -7.10 9.49 -20.83
N ALA A 125 -7.49 8.21 -20.82
CA ALA A 125 -8.68 7.75 -20.10
C ALA A 125 -8.42 7.69 -18.59
N VAL A 126 -7.28 7.13 -18.18
CA VAL A 126 -6.88 7.02 -16.77
C VAL A 126 -6.66 8.39 -16.14
N ALA A 127 -5.98 9.32 -16.82
CA ALA A 127 -5.74 10.67 -16.34
C ALA A 127 -7.05 11.46 -16.16
N ARG A 128 -7.98 11.37 -17.13
CA ARG A 128 -9.31 11.98 -17.01
C ARG A 128 -10.10 11.39 -15.84
N ALA A 129 -10.06 10.07 -15.66
CA ALA A 129 -10.71 9.41 -14.54
C ALA A 129 -10.13 9.87 -13.19
N ALA A 130 -8.80 9.96 -13.07
CA ALA A 130 -8.13 10.43 -11.86
C ALA A 130 -8.45 11.90 -11.53
N LEU A 131 -8.49 12.79 -12.53
CA LEU A 131 -8.85 14.19 -12.35
C LEU A 131 -10.32 14.35 -11.93
N ARG A 132 -11.22 13.56 -12.52
CA ARG A 132 -12.64 13.54 -12.13
C ARG A 132 -12.84 13.02 -10.71
N GLU A 133 -12.09 12.00 -10.30
CA GLU A 133 -12.23 11.33 -9.00
C GLU A 133 -12.08 12.31 -7.82
N LEU A 134 -11.22 13.32 -7.95
CA LEU A 134 -11.00 14.37 -6.94
C LEU A 134 -12.29 15.12 -6.54
N PHE A 135 -13.31 15.12 -7.40
CA PHE A 135 -14.57 15.84 -7.20
C PHE A 135 -15.77 14.90 -7.02
N VAL A 136 -15.58 13.58 -7.06
CA VAL A 136 -16.67 12.62 -6.81
C VAL A 136 -17.00 12.64 -5.32
N LYS A 137 -18.29 12.59 -4.95
CA LYS A 137 -18.69 12.50 -3.54
C LYS A 137 -18.47 11.08 -2.98
N PRO A 138 -18.21 10.93 -1.67
CA PRO A 138 -18.19 9.61 -1.02
C PRO A 138 -19.50 8.85 -1.21
N GLY A 139 -19.41 7.52 -1.28
CA GLY A 139 -20.59 6.64 -1.32
C GLY A 139 -21.38 6.65 -0.01
N ALA A 140 -22.70 6.48 -0.10
CA ALA A 140 -23.60 6.37 1.06
C ALA A 140 -23.88 4.93 1.49
N LEU A 141 -23.58 3.95 0.65
CA LEU A 141 -23.77 2.53 0.95
C LEU A 141 -22.71 2.05 1.95
N GLN A 142 -23.12 1.17 2.88
CA GLN A 142 -22.18 0.51 3.79
C GLN A 142 -21.18 -0.39 3.05
N ASP A 143 -21.62 -1.03 1.97
CA ASP A 143 -20.79 -1.84 1.09
C ASP A 143 -21.30 -1.76 -0.36
N GLU A 144 -20.38 -1.87 -1.32
CA GLU A 144 -20.68 -1.91 -2.75
C GLU A 144 -19.68 -2.79 -3.48
N SER A 145 -20.01 -3.22 -4.70
CA SER A 145 -19.09 -4.07 -5.46
C SER A 145 -17.85 -3.31 -5.92
N VAL A 146 -16.74 -4.02 -6.12
CA VAL A 146 -15.49 -3.46 -6.67
C VAL A 146 -15.76 -2.73 -8.00
N TYR A 147 -16.61 -3.31 -8.86
CA TYR A 147 -17.02 -2.67 -10.11
C TYR A 147 -17.75 -1.34 -9.88
N ASN A 148 -18.79 -1.34 -9.05
CA ASN A 148 -19.62 -0.15 -8.81
C ASN A 148 -18.79 0.98 -8.18
N PHE A 149 -17.94 0.67 -7.21
CA PHE A 149 -17.00 1.63 -6.62
C PHE A 149 -16.10 2.25 -7.69
N MET A 150 -15.44 1.42 -8.50
CA MET A 150 -14.45 1.90 -9.47
C MET A 150 -15.09 2.65 -10.65
N VAL A 151 -16.30 2.27 -11.06
CA VAL A 151 -17.07 3.00 -12.09
C VAL A 151 -17.51 4.37 -11.57
N ARG A 152 -18.05 4.42 -10.35
CA ARG A 152 -18.51 5.65 -9.71
C ARG A 152 -17.37 6.66 -9.56
N ARG A 153 -16.24 6.19 -9.01
CA ARG A 153 -15.07 7.02 -8.66
C ARG A 153 -14.20 7.36 -9.86
N PHE A 154 -13.89 6.38 -10.70
CA PHE A 154 -12.96 6.53 -11.80
C PHE A 154 -13.68 6.45 -13.15
N SER A 155 -13.80 5.25 -13.71
CA SER A 155 -14.49 5.01 -14.98
C SER A 155 -14.67 3.51 -15.24
N PRO A 156 -15.61 3.11 -16.12
CA PRO A 156 -15.73 1.73 -16.59
C PRO A 156 -14.44 1.18 -17.19
N VAL A 157 -13.69 2.00 -17.93
CA VAL A 157 -12.42 1.60 -18.54
C VAL A 157 -11.40 1.20 -17.47
N VAL A 158 -11.29 1.97 -16.38
CA VAL A 158 -10.38 1.64 -15.27
C VAL A 158 -10.84 0.36 -14.56
N ALA A 159 -12.15 0.23 -14.33
CA ALA A 159 -12.72 -0.96 -13.70
C ALA A 159 -12.43 -2.23 -14.53
N GLU A 160 -12.76 -2.24 -15.82
CA GLU A 160 -12.73 -3.44 -16.66
C GLU A 160 -11.34 -3.78 -17.23
N ARG A 161 -10.47 -2.79 -17.44
CA ARG A 161 -9.17 -3.01 -18.07
C ARG A 161 -8.00 -3.08 -17.10
N LEU A 162 -8.15 -2.56 -15.87
CA LEU A 162 -7.07 -2.53 -14.87
C LEU A 162 -7.44 -3.20 -13.57
N VAL A 163 -8.61 -2.89 -13.01
CA VAL A 163 -9.00 -3.44 -11.71
C VAL A 163 -9.49 -4.87 -11.83
N ASP A 164 -10.25 -5.19 -12.86
CA ASP A 164 -10.73 -6.53 -13.17
C ASP A 164 -9.60 -7.57 -13.24
N PRO A 165 -8.58 -7.44 -14.12
CA PRO A 165 -7.48 -8.40 -14.15
C PRO A 165 -6.72 -8.47 -12.83
N MET A 166 -6.57 -7.35 -12.11
CA MET A 166 -5.93 -7.31 -10.80
C MET A 166 -6.72 -8.08 -9.74
N ALA A 167 -8.02 -7.85 -9.64
CA ALA A 167 -8.90 -8.49 -8.68
C ALA A 167 -9.09 -9.98 -9.01
N SER A 168 -9.22 -10.34 -10.28
CA SER A 168 -9.20 -11.75 -10.70
C SER A 168 -7.85 -12.43 -10.42
N GLY A 169 -6.73 -11.71 -10.55
CA GLY A 169 -5.40 -12.23 -10.19
C GLY A 169 -5.18 -12.41 -8.68
N ILE A 170 -5.91 -11.70 -7.83
CA ILE A 170 -5.82 -11.79 -6.36
C ILE A 170 -6.87 -12.76 -5.80
N PHE A 171 -8.13 -12.58 -6.18
CA PHE A 171 -9.28 -13.27 -5.61
C PHE A 171 -9.84 -14.37 -6.52
N GLY A 172 -9.47 -14.45 -7.80
CA GLY A 172 -10.14 -15.32 -8.76
C GLY A 172 -11.62 -14.98 -8.98
N GLY A 173 -12.08 -13.80 -8.54
CA GLY A 173 -13.50 -13.45 -8.46
C GLY A 173 -13.98 -12.47 -9.52
N ASP A 174 -15.32 -12.32 -9.61
CA ASP A 174 -16.00 -11.33 -10.45
C ASP A 174 -16.09 -10.01 -9.68
N ILE A 175 -15.47 -8.95 -10.21
CA ILE A 175 -15.49 -7.62 -9.58
C ILE A 175 -16.89 -7.03 -9.42
N ARG A 176 -17.90 -7.54 -10.14
CA ARG A 176 -19.30 -7.12 -9.96
C ARG A 176 -19.94 -7.71 -8.71
N LYS A 177 -19.39 -8.81 -8.18
CA LYS A 177 -19.88 -9.50 -6.98
C LYS A 177 -19.00 -9.26 -5.76
N LEU A 178 -17.69 -9.11 -5.95
CA LEU A 178 -16.73 -8.88 -4.86
C LEU A 178 -17.02 -7.58 -4.12
N SER A 179 -16.99 -7.62 -2.79
CA SER A 179 -17.13 -6.48 -1.89
C SER A 179 -15.89 -5.59 -1.95
N MET A 180 -16.09 -4.29 -2.20
CA MET A 180 -15.01 -3.33 -2.14
C MET A 180 -14.48 -3.17 -0.70
N ARG A 181 -15.38 -3.19 0.29
CA ARG A 181 -15.02 -3.02 1.71
C ARG A 181 -14.15 -4.17 2.20
N SER A 182 -14.47 -5.41 1.82
CA SER A 182 -13.73 -6.60 2.26
C SER A 182 -12.47 -6.88 1.44
N CYS A 183 -12.49 -6.68 0.13
CA CYS A 183 -11.34 -6.96 -0.74
C CYS A 183 -10.29 -5.83 -0.76
N PHE A 184 -10.73 -4.57 -0.70
CA PHE A 184 -9.86 -3.40 -0.89
C PHE A 184 -10.16 -2.30 0.13
N SER A 185 -10.26 -2.68 1.41
CA SER A 185 -10.61 -1.79 2.55
C SER A 185 -9.86 -0.46 2.56
N MET A 186 -8.57 -0.45 2.20
CA MET A 186 -7.74 0.76 2.12
C MET A 186 -8.33 1.84 1.21
N LEU A 187 -8.87 1.47 0.05
CA LEU A 187 -9.41 2.45 -0.90
C LEU A 187 -10.70 3.07 -0.35
N VAL A 188 -11.51 2.27 0.35
CA VAL A 188 -12.69 2.75 1.08
C VAL A 188 -12.28 3.68 2.21
N ASP A 189 -11.27 3.31 3.01
CA ASP A 189 -10.77 4.14 4.11
C ASP A 189 -10.23 5.48 3.60
N LEU A 190 -9.54 5.50 2.45
CA LEU A 190 -9.08 6.74 1.82
C LEU A 190 -10.24 7.60 1.31
N GLU A 191 -11.25 7.00 0.68
CA GLU A 191 -12.47 7.71 0.27
C GLU A 191 -13.16 8.35 1.49
N GLN A 192 -13.37 7.58 2.56
CA GLN A 192 -14.11 8.05 3.74
C GLN A 192 -13.33 9.12 4.51
N LYS A 193 -12.02 8.94 4.71
CA LYS A 193 -11.19 9.89 5.46
C LYS A 193 -10.89 11.18 4.69
N HIS A 194 -10.67 11.10 3.38
CA HIS A 194 -10.20 12.24 2.59
C HIS A 194 -11.21 12.77 1.57
N GLY A 195 -12.36 12.12 1.41
CA GLY A 195 -13.37 12.39 0.38
C GLY A 195 -12.98 11.88 -1.01
N SER A 196 -11.69 11.60 -1.25
CA SER A 196 -11.11 11.18 -2.53
C SER A 196 -9.96 10.20 -2.29
N VAL A 197 -9.93 9.14 -3.09
CA VAL A 197 -8.85 8.13 -3.12
C VAL A 197 -7.57 8.77 -3.63
N VAL A 198 -7.64 9.53 -4.73
CA VAL A 198 -6.46 10.19 -5.33
C VAL A 198 -5.89 11.22 -4.34
N LYS A 199 -6.74 12.02 -3.70
CA LYS A 199 -6.33 12.97 -2.66
C LYS A 199 -5.70 12.26 -1.46
N GLY A 200 -6.28 11.16 -1.00
CA GLY A 200 -5.73 10.36 0.09
C GLY A 200 -4.36 9.76 -0.22
N MET A 201 -4.14 9.31 -1.46
CA MET A 201 -2.83 8.85 -1.92
C MET A 201 -1.80 9.98 -2.00
N LEU A 202 -2.19 11.18 -2.46
CA LEU A 202 -1.29 12.34 -2.57
C LEU A 202 -0.91 12.93 -1.21
N LEU A 203 -1.79 12.87 -0.21
CA LEU A 203 -1.54 13.35 1.16
C LEU A 203 -0.70 12.38 2.00
N GLY A 204 -0.15 11.32 1.40
CA GLY A 204 0.85 10.45 2.03
C GLY A 204 0.35 9.08 2.49
N GLY A 205 -0.90 8.68 2.15
CA GLY A 205 -1.47 7.40 2.58
C GLY A 205 -1.47 7.21 4.11
N PRO A 206 -1.84 6.02 4.62
CA PRO A 206 -1.58 5.70 6.01
C PRO A 206 -0.06 5.69 6.25
N SER A 207 0.43 6.50 7.18
CA SER A 207 1.83 6.50 7.60
C SER A 207 2.25 5.09 8.00
N SER A 208 3.35 4.57 7.46
CA SER A 208 3.93 3.32 7.96
C SER A 208 4.41 3.58 9.39
N GLU A 209 3.63 3.16 10.37
CA GLU A 209 4.08 3.16 11.75
C GLU A 209 5.38 2.35 11.84
N ASP A 210 6.30 2.83 12.66
CA ASP A 210 7.60 2.19 12.87
C ASP A 210 7.49 1.01 13.86
N THR A 211 6.25 0.65 14.21
CA THR A 211 5.85 -0.40 15.13
C THR A 211 5.14 -1.55 14.41
N LEU A 212 5.27 -2.74 14.97
CA LEU A 212 4.53 -3.95 14.64
C LEU A 212 3.16 -3.95 15.33
N LEU A 213 2.31 -4.95 15.04
CA LEU A 213 0.94 -5.00 15.56
C LEU A 213 0.87 -5.11 17.10
N ASP A 214 1.90 -5.66 17.74
CA ASP A 214 2.01 -5.73 19.20
C ASP A 214 2.65 -4.48 19.84
N GLY A 215 2.85 -3.41 19.05
CA GLY A 215 3.47 -2.17 19.48
C GLY A 215 5.00 -2.22 19.57
N THR A 216 5.64 -3.35 19.26
CA THR A 216 7.11 -3.46 19.27
C THR A 216 7.73 -2.72 18.08
N LYS A 217 8.93 -2.16 18.25
CA LYS A 217 9.63 -1.46 17.17
C LYS A 217 10.11 -2.45 16.10
N LYS A 218 9.98 -2.07 14.83
CA LYS A 218 10.49 -2.85 13.70
C LYS A 218 12.02 -3.01 13.77
N SER A 219 12.52 -4.23 13.54
CA SER A 219 13.95 -4.51 13.43
C SER A 219 14.53 -3.98 12.11
N ASP A 220 15.86 -3.84 12.03
CA ASP A 220 16.55 -3.35 10.83
C ASP A 220 16.30 -4.25 9.61
N PHE A 221 16.18 -5.57 9.84
CA PHE A 221 15.82 -6.55 8.83
C PHE A 221 14.44 -6.25 8.23
N ILE A 222 13.43 -6.00 9.08
CA ILE A 222 12.07 -5.67 8.65
C ILE A 222 12.08 -4.36 7.85
N LYS A 223 12.70 -3.30 8.37
CA LYS A 223 12.75 -1.99 7.70
C LYS A 223 13.43 -2.06 6.33
N LYS A 224 14.48 -2.87 6.20
CA LYS A 224 15.19 -3.09 4.93
C LYS A 224 14.30 -3.77 3.89
N HIS A 225 13.54 -4.78 4.28
CA HIS A 225 12.80 -5.64 3.35
C HIS A 225 11.32 -5.26 3.16
N GLU A 226 10.71 -4.46 4.03
CA GLU A 226 9.31 -4.02 3.97
C GLU A 226 8.94 -3.33 2.65
N LYS A 227 9.91 -2.70 1.98
CA LYS A 227 9.73 -2.02 0.68
C LYS A 227 9.81 -2.96 -0.53
N SER A 228 10.15 -4.22 -0.34
CA SER A 228 10.26 -5.18 -1.44
C SER A 228 8.87 -5.51 -2.00
N VAL A 229 8.79 -5.78 -3.30
CA VAL A 229 7.50 -6.06 -3.98
C VAL A 229 6.90 -7.39 -3.51
N SER A 230 7.73 -8.40 -3.35
CA SER A 230 7.43 -9.71 -2.79
C SER A 230 8.74 -10.35 -2.32
N VAL A 231 8.63 -11.34 -1.44
CA VAL A 231 9.73 -12.20 -0.99
C VAL A 231 9.31 -13.66 -1.08
N SER A 232 10.29 -14.56 -1.25
CA SER A 232 10.16 -16.01 -1.22
C SER A 232 11.45 -16.61 -0.62
N PHE A 233 11.65 -17.93 -0.71
CA PHE A 233 12.86 -18.60 -0.22
C PHE A 233 13.59 -19.32 -1.36
N THR A 234 14.88 -19.60 -1.14
CA THR A 234 15.74 -20.31 -2.10
C THR A 234 15.17 -21.66 -2.54
N ASP A 235 14.58 -22.40 -1.61
CA ASP A 235 13.97 -23.71 -1.83
C ASP A 235 12.43 -23.68 -1.94
N GLY A 236 11.87 -22.47 -2.12
CA GLY A 236 10.44 -22.20 -2.22
C GLY A 236 9.75 -22.01 -0.86
N MET A 237 8.47 -21.66 -0.90
CA MET A 237 7.68 -21.30 0.27
C MET A 237 7.47 -22.46 1.26
N SER A 238 7.66 -23.71 0.82
CA SER A 238 7.64 -24.87 1.72
C SER A 238 8.72 -24.81 2.80
N THR A 239 9.83 -24.08 2.58
CA THR A 239 10.85 -23.83 3.60
C THR A 239 10.25 -23.19 4.87
N LEU A 240 9.32 -22.24 4.71
CA LEU A 240 8.65 -21.61 5.85
C LEU A 240 7.74 -22.61 6.58
N MET A 241 7.00 -23.43 5.83
CA MET A 241 6.10 -24.43 6.40
C MET A 241 6.86 -25.50 7.17
N GLN A 242 7.98 -25.98 6.61
CA GLN A 242 8.85 -26.95 7.27
C GLN A 242 9.42 -26.38 8.57
N ALA A 243 9.90 -25.14 8.57
CA ALA A 243 10.44 -24.53 9.79
C ALA A 243 9.38 -24.38 10.91
N LEU A 244 8.12 -24.09 10.54
CA LEU A 244 7.00 -24.06 11.48
C LEU A 244 6.68 -25.47 12.01
N GLU A 245 6.62 -26.47 11.11
CA GLU A 245 6.41 -27.87 11.47
C GLU A 245 7.49 -28.39 12.41
N ASP A 246 8.75 -28.11 12.12
CA ASP A 246 9.91 -28.47 12.95
C ASP A 246 9.80 -27.82 14.33
N SER A 247 9.40 -26.54 14.39
CA SER A 247 9.20 -25.83 15.65
C SER A 247 8.07 -26.41 16.50
N ILE A 248 6.99 -26.89 15.88
CA ILE A 248 5.86 -27.51 16.58
C ILE A 248 6.26 -28.91 17.04
N THR A 249 6.96 -29.68 16.20
CA THR A 249 7.40 -31.05 16.53
C THR A 249 8.49 -31.06 17.61
N ALA A 250 9.29 -30.00 17.71
CA ALA A 250 10.28 -29.83 18.77
C ALA A 250 9.65 -29.54 20.15
N ASP A 251 8.39 -29.14 20.21
CA ASP A 251 7.68 -28.87 21.45
C ASP A 251 7.08 -30.17 22.03
N PRO A 252 7.51 -30.62 23.23
CA PRO A 252 7.04 -31.88 23.82
C PRO A 252 5.55 -31.88 24.18
N MET A 253 4.92 -30.70 24.26
CA MET A 253 3.51 -30.52 24.56
C MET A 253 2.70 -30.16 23.31
N ALA A 254 3.29 -30.20 22.12
CA ALA A 254 2.57 -30.07 20.87
C ALA A 254 2.62 -31.38 20.06
N GLU A 255 1.55 -31.65 19.33
CA GLU A 255 1.42 -32.86 18.51
C GLU A 255 0.75 -32.50 17.19
N MET A 256 1.35 -32.93 16.08
CA MET A 256 0.79 -32.75 14.75
C MET A 256 0.23 -34.08 14.23
N LEU A 257 -1.07 -34.10 13.95
CA LEU A 257 -1.84 -35.26 13.51
C LEU A 257 -2.24 -35.08 12.05
N LEU A 258 -1.40 -35.59 11.15
CA LEU A 258 -1.65 -35.62 9.71
C LEU A 258 -2.61 -36.77 9.34
N ASN A 259 -3.15 -36.77 8.11
CA ASN A 259 -4.17 -37.72 7.66
C ASN A 259 -5.38 -37.81 8.64
N THR A 260 -5.76 -36.70 9.26
CA THR A 260 -6.81 -36.63 10.28
C THR A 260 -7.89 -35.65 9.82
N LYS A 261 -8.85 -36.12 9.02
CA LYS A 261 -9.95 -35.28 8.52
C LYS A 261 -11.07 -35.20 9.54
N VAL A 262 -11.29 -34.01 10.06
CA VAL A 262 -12.43 -33.70 10.94
C VAL A 262 -13.73 -33.91 10.18
N THR A 263 -14.63 -34.69 10.78
CA THR A 263 -15.96 -34.97 10.20
C THR A 263 -17.07 -34.31 10.99
N ARG A 264 -16.90 -34.19 12.31
CA ARG A 264 -17.92 -33.65 13.20
C ARG A 264 -17.29 -32.98 14.41
N LEU A 265 -17.83 -31.82 14.79
CA LEU A 265 -17.48 -31.09 16.00
C LEU A 265 -18.69 -31.07 16.92
N GLY A 266 -18.69 -31.95 17.93
CA GLY A 266 -19.69 -32.01 18.97
C GLY A 266 -19.47 -30.93 20.03
N VAL A 267 -20.48 -30.11 20.32
CA VAL A 267 -20.46 -29.14 21.44
C VAL A 267 -21.30 -29.72 22.58
N HIS A 268 -20.71 -29.92 23.75
CA HIS A 268 -21.37 -30.52 24.91
C HIS A 268 -21.41 -29.49 26.05
N GLY A 269 -22.62 -29.25 26.61
CA GLY A 269 -22.82 -28.28 27.70
C GLY A 269 -24.03 -27.36 27.57
N HIS A 270 -24.85 -27.49 26.52
CA HIS A 270 -26.01 -26.62 26.27
C HIS A 270 -27.36 -27.24 26.66
N ASN A 271 -27.36 -28.26 27.53
CA ASN A 271 -28.59 -28.83 28.10
C ASN A 271 -28.84 -28.25 29.50
N GLY A 272 -29.31 -27.00 29.57
CA GLY A 272 -30.03 -26.43 30.74
C GLY A 272 -29.33 -26.38 32.11
N LYS A 273 -28.09 -26.86 32.25
CA LYS A 273 -27.28 -26.73 33.47
C LYS A 273 -25.96 -26.03 33.12
N PRO A 274 -25.59 -24.95 33.82
CA PRO A 274 -24.35 -24.22 33.53
C PRO A 274 -23.16 -25.08 33.96
N LEU A 275 -22.57 -25.84 33.02
CA LEU A 275 -21.20 -26.30 33.21
C LEU A 275 -20.27 -25.09 33.13
N LYS A 276 -19.31 -25.00 34.05
CA LYS A 276 -18.33 -23.91 34.16
C LYS A 276 -17.43 -23.72 32.93
N ALA A 277 -17.48 -24.62 31.93
CA ALA A 277 -16.87 -24.45 30.62
C ALA A 277 -17.51 -25.41 29.58
N PRO A 278 -17.71 -24.98 28.33
CA PRO A 278 -18.13 -25.85 27.23
C PRO A 278 -17.05 -26.89 26.91
N MET A 279 -17.46 -28.11 26.57
CA MET A 279 -16.56 -29.20 26.19
C MET A 279 -16.82 -29.58 24.73
N PHE A 280 -15.76 -29.67 23.95
CA PHE A 280 -15.81 -30.08 22.56
C PHE A 280 -15.40 -31.55 22.41
N THR A 281 -16.07 -32.25 21.50
CA THR A 281 -15.66 -33.57 21.01
C THR A 281 -15.39 -33.47 19.51
N VAL A 282 -14.13 -33.65 19.12
CA VAL A 282 -13.68 -33.64 17.73
C VAL A 282 -13.64 -35.07 17.21
N GLU A 283 -14.53 -35.38 16.27
CA GLU A 283 -14.53 -36.65 15.55
C GLU A 283 -13.81 -36.48 14.21
N SER A 284 -12.94 -37.45 13.89
CA SER A 284 -12.12 -37.42 12.70
C SER A 284 -11.97 -38.80 12.08
N LYS A 285 -11.58 -38.83 10.80
CA LYS A 285 -11.29 -40.06 10.05
C LYS A 285 -10.02 -39.92 9.24
N ASP A 286 -9.36 -41.04 8.98
CA ASP A 286 -8.28 -41.07 7.99
C ASP A 286 -8.87 -41.01 6.57
N PRO A 287 -8.49 -40.02 5.73
CA PRO A 287 -9.00 -39.93 4.37
C PRO A 287 -8.61 -41.10 3.47
N LYS A 288 -7.48 -41.77 3.74
CA LYS A 288 -6.97 -42.88 2.92
C LYS A 288 -7.65 -44.18 3.26
N SER A 289 -7.74 -44.53 4.56
CA SER A 289 -8.36 -45.78 5.00
C SER A 289 -9.88 -45.66 5.17
N GLY A 290 -10.39 -44.45 5.41
CA GLY A 290 -11.79 -44.20 5.75
C GLY A 290 -12.15 -44.54 7.20
N GLU A 291 -11.19 -45.02 8.00
CA GLU A 291 -11.41 -45.44 9.38
C GLU A 291 -11.63 -44.24 10.30
N PHE A 292 -12.60 -44.35 11.22
CA PHE A 292 -12.83 -43.34 12.26
C PHE A 292 -11.74 -43.43 13.33
N LEU A 293 -11.13 -42.29 13.61
CA LEU A 293 -10.09 -42.16 14.63
C LEU A 293 -10.73 -41.90 15.99
N LYS A 294 -9.96 -42.16 17.06
CA LYS A 294 -10.43 -41.98 18.43
C LYS A 294 -10.87 -40.51 18.66
N PRO A 295 -12.11 -40.25 19.13
CA PRO A 295 -12.58 -38.89 19.37
C PRO A 295 -11.72 -38.14 20.39
N ILE A 296 -11.45 -36.86 20.09
CA ILE A 296 -10.64 -35.99 20.92
C ILE A 296 -11.54 -35.06 21.72
N LYS A 297 -11.43 -35.10 23.05
CA LYS A 297 -12.11 -34.15 23.94
C LYS A 297 -11.18 -32.98 24.27
N THR A 298 -11.72 -31.77 24.23
CA THR A 298 -10.97 -30.52 24.46
C THR A 298 -11.89 -29.41 24.96
N SER A 299 -11.34 -28.38 25.60
CA SER A 299 -12.09 -27.20 26.03
C SER A 299 -12.06 -26.05 25.04
N HIS A 300 -11.07 -26.00 24.14
CA HIS A 300 -10.89 -24.91 23.18
C HIS A 300 -10.54 -25.47 21.81
N VAL A 301 -11.24 -24.99 20.78
CA VAL A 301 -11.01 -25.39 19.40
C VAL A 301 -10.75 -24.14 18.57
N PHE A 302 -9.63 -24.12 17.86
CA PHE A 302 -9.33 -23.10 16.87
C PHE A 302 -9.49 -23.71 15.48
N SER A 303 -10.47 -23.27 14.72
CA SER A 303 -10.67 -23.72 13.36
C SER A 303 -9.98 -22.78 12.38
N THR A 304 -8.98 -23.30 11.67
CA THR A 304 -8.31 -22.64 10.54
C THR A 304 -8.57 -23.34 9.20
N ILE A 305 -9.42 -24.37 9.20
CA ILE A 305 -9.91 -24.99 7.96
C ILE A 305 -10.88 -24.05 7.23
N PRO A 306 -10.95 -24.14 5.89
CA PRO A 306 -11.90 -23.36 5.09
C PRO A 306 -13.36 -23.52 5.55
N ALA A 307 -14.14 -22.44 5.46
CA ALA A 307 -15.54 -22.41 5.89
C ALA A 307 -16.41 -23.51 5.26
N CYS A 308 -16.16 -23.87 4.00
CA CYS A 308 -16.87 -24.94 3.30
C CYS A 308 -16.63 -26.35 3.90
N TYR A 309 -15.51 -26.54 4.61
CA TYR A 309 -15.21 -27.79 5.32
C TYR A 309 -15.64 -27.73 6.79
N LEU A 310 -15.66 -26.54 7.40
CA LEU A 310 -16.14 -26.37 8.77
C LEU A 310 -17.66 -26.45 8.87
N ALA A 311 -18.40 -25.85 7.93
CA ALA A 311 -19.86 -25.84 7.91
C ALA A 311 -20.50 -27.23 8.11
N PRO A 312 -20.13 -28.28 7.34
CA PRO A 312 -20.69 -29.61 7.57
C PRO A 312 -20.26 -30.22 8.91
N ALA A 313 -19.07 -29.89 9.43
CA ALA A 313 -18.58 -30.44 10.70
C ALA A 313 -19.36 -29.90 11.91
N VAL A 314 -19.86 -28.66 11.85
CA VAL A 314 -20.64 -28.05 12.95
C VAL A 314 -22.16 -28.17 12.76
N LYS A 315 -22.63 -28.71 11.63
CA LYS A 315 -24.05 -28.76 11.26
C LYS A 315 -24.97 -29.32 12.34
N ASP A 316 -24.56 -30.41 12.98
CA ASP A 316 -25.37 -31.08 14.00
C ASP A 316 -25.38 -30.34 15.34
N SER A 317 -24.31 -29.62 15.66
CA SER A 317 -24.12 -28.99 16.98
C SER A 317 -24.52 -27.52 16.99
N ALA A 318 -24.31 -26.82 15.87
CA ALA A 318 -24.54 -25.39 15.69
C ALA A 318 -25.06 -25.13 14.27
N PRO A 319 -26.32 -25.47 13.97
CA PRO A 319 -26.88 -25.35 12.63
C PRO A 319 -26.90 -23.91 12.09
N GLY A 320 -27.17 -22.91 12.94
CA GLY A 320 -27.13 -21.50 12.56
C GLY A 320 -25.72 -21.03 12.16
N LEU A 321 -24.68 -21.52 12.84
CA LEU A 321 -23.29 -21.30 12.46
C LEU A 321 -22.96 -21.99 11.12
N ALA A 322 -23.42 -23.23 10.93
CA ALA A 322 -23.21 -23.97 9.69
C ALA A 322 -23.83 -23.27 8.47
N GLU A 323 -25.03 -22.74 8.62
CA GLU A 323 -25.72 -21.96 7.57
C GLU A 323 -24.92 -20.70 7.22
N ALA A 324 -24.53 -19.92 8.23
CA ALA A 324 -23.75 -18.69 8.02
C ALA A 324 -22.39 -18.96 7.36
N LEU A 325 -21.68 -20.03 7.75
CA LEU A 325 -20.43 -20.46 7.10
C LEU A 325 -20.63 -20.89 5.65
N SER A 326 -21.78 -21.49 5.31
CA SER A 326 -22.10 -21.98 3.96
C SER A 326 -22.38 -20.87 2.95
N GLU A 327 -22.58 -19.63 3.42
CA GLU A 327 -22.70 -18.47 2.55
C GLU A 327 -21.38 -18.07 1.91
N ILE A 328 -20.25 -18.36 2.57
CA ILE A 328 -18.91 -18.09 2.02
C ILE A 328 -18.69 -19.03 0.84
N LYS A 329 -18.71 -18.47 -0.37
CA LYS A 329 -18.46 -19.22 -1.61
C LYS A 329 -16.98 -19.30 -1.89
N PHE A 330 -16.57 -20.31 -2.66
CA PHE A 330 -15.19 -20.53 -3.07
C PHE A 330 -15.12 -20.60 -4.58
N ALA A 331 -14.01 -20.11 -5.13
CA ALA A 331 -13.67 -20.23 -6.53
C ALA A 331 -12.70 -21.38 -6.75
N ASP A 332 -12.98 -22.15 -7.80
CA ASP A 332 -12.10 -23.20 -8.30
C ASP A 332 -11.06 -22.60 -9.25
N MET A 333 -9.84 -23.14 -9.19
CA MET A 333 -8.71 -22.67 -9.98
C MET A 333 -8.02 -23.83 -10.69
N GLY A 334 -7.48 -23.58 -11.87
CA GLY A 334 -6.58 -24.48 -12.58
C GLY A 334 -5.20 -23.86 -12.64
N MET A 335 -4.19 -24.58 -12.16
CA MET A 335 -2.79 -24.18 -12.24
C MET A 335 -2.04 -25.12 -13.17
N VAL A 336 -1.31 -24.56 -14.12
CA VAL A 336 -0.46 -25.32 -15.04
C VAL A 336 0.95 -24.76 -15.00
N HIS A 337 1.89 -25.58 -14.55
CA HIS A 337 3.31 -25.26 -14.58
C HIS A 337 3.90 -25.74 -15.90
N VAL A 338 4.66 -24.86 -16.55
CA VAL A 338 5.31 -25.12 -17.84
C VAL A 338 6.78 -24.72 -17.72
N GLY A 339 7.66 -25.68 -17.96
CA GLY A 339 9.11 -25.54 -17.85
C GLY A 339 9.81 -25.74 -19.19
N TYR A 340 10.84 -24.92 -19.43
CA TYR A 340 11.77 -25.05 -20.56
C TYR A 340 13.20 -24.91 -20.04
N ASN A 341 14.13 -25.72 -20.55
CA ASN A 341 15.56 -25.65 -20.18
C ASN A 341 16.31 -24.46 -20.81
N GLU A 342 15.64 -23.73 -21.70
CA GLU A 342 16.18 -22.59 -22.45
C GLU A 342 15.34 -21.32 -22.22
N LYS A 343 15.91 -20.15 -22.54
CA LYS A 343 15.26 -18.85 -22.36
C LYS A 343 14.32 -18.62 -23.54
N VAL A 344 13.02 -18.87 -23.34
CA VAL A 344 11.99 -18.75 -24.38
C VAL A 344 11.11 -17.52 -24.24
N LEU A 345 11.22 -16.79 -23.12
CA LEU A 345 10.42 -15.59 -22.87
C LEU A 345 10.83 -14.44 -23.82
N PRO A 346 9.86 -13.76 -24.46
CA PRO A 346 10.15 -12.64 -25.36
C PRO A 346 10.51 -11.35 -24.63
N SER A 347 10.15 -11.23 -23.35
CA SER A 347 10.37 -10.03 -22.55
C SER A 347 10.49 -10.38 -21.07
N ASP A 348 11.30 -9.61 -20.35
CA ASP A 348 11.47 -9.77 -18.91
C ASP A 348 10.36 -9.04 -18.13
N GLY A 349 10.02 -9.58 -16.95
CA GLY A 349 8.98 -9.05 -16.07
C GLY A 349 8.41 -10.11 -15.13
N PHE A 350 7.46 -9.69 -14.30
CA PHE A 350 6.74 -10.56 -13.36
C PHE A 350 5.79 -11.53 -14.08
N GLY A 351 5.17 -11.06 -15.16
CA GLY A 351 4.10 -11.77 -15.86
C GLY A 351 3.02 -10.83 -16.36
N TYR A 352 1.92 -11.41 -16.83
CA TYR A 352 0.76 -10.68 -17.33
C TYR A 352 -0.56 -11.21 -16.77
N LEU A 353 -1.54 -10.31 -16.65
CA LEU A 353 -2.92 -10.63 -16.28
C LEU A 353 -3.85 -10.41 -17.48
N VAL A 354 -4.94 -11.17 -17.51
CA VAL A 354 -5.91 -11.15 -18.60
C VAL A 354 -7.24 -10.59 -18.07
N PRO A 355 -7.72 -9.46 -18.63
CA PRO A 355 -9.05 -8.95 -18.32
C PRO A 355 -10.17 -9.91 -18.77
N THR A 356 -11.28 -9.96 -18.03
CA THR A 356 -12.48 -10.74 -18.39
C THR A 356 -13.02 -10.39 -19.78
N THR A 357 -12.80 -9.14 -20.19
CA THR A 357 -13.20 -8.61 -21.50
C THR A 357 -12.42 -9.21 -22.69
N GLU A 358 -11.33 -9.93 -22.45
CA GLU A 358 -10.62 -10.66 -23.51
C GLU A 358 -11.21 -12.06 -23.75
N HIS A 359 -12.15 -12.52 -22.91
CA HIS A 359 -12.84 -13.82 -23.02
C HIS A 359 -11.90 -15.04 -23.11
N GLU A 360 -10.74 -14.96 -22.44
CA GLU A 360 -9.77 -16.04 -22.35
C GLU A 360 -10.10 -17.03 -21.23
N LYS A 361 -9.62 -18.27 -21.37
CA LYS A 361 -9.74 -19.31 -20.33
C LYS A 361 -8.65 -19.19 -19.25
N VAL A 362 -7.73 -18.25 -19.40
CA VAL A 362 -6.55 -18.03 -18.57
C VAL A 362 -6.67 -16.66 -17.90
N LEU A 363 -6.47 -16.62 -16.59
CA LEU A 363 -6.46 -15.42 -15.76
C LEU A 363 -5.17 -14.62 -15.90
N GLY A 364 -4.06 -15.33 -16.10
CA GLY A 364 -2.74 -14.73 -16.24
C GLY A 364 -1.63 -15.77 -16.25
N VAL A 365 -0.42 -15.29 -16.52
CA VAL A 365 0.80 -16.09 -16.51
C VAL A 365 1.86 -15.36 -15.73
N VAL A 366 2.47 -16.07 -14.78
CA VAL A 366 3.61 -15.59 -14.00
C VAL A 366 4.90 -16.13 -14.60
N PHE A 367 5.90 -15.27 -14.72
CA PHE A 367 7.24 -15.60 -15.19
C PHE A 367 8.11 -15.93 -13.97
N ASP A 368 7.92 -17.13 -13.41
CA ASP A 368 8.57 -17.53 -12.15
C ASP A 368 10.10 -17.49 -12.26
N SER A 369 10.65 -17.85 -13.43
CA SER A 369 12.09 -17.80 -13.69
C SER A 369 12.70 -16.40 -13.64
N ASN A 370 11.91 -15.36 -13.93
CA ASN A 370 12.34 -13.97 -13.79
C ASN A 370 12.12 -13.45 -12.37
N THR A 371 11.08 -13.94 -11.69
CA THR A 371 10.69 -13.47 -10.36
C THR A 371 11.66 -13.92 -9.28
N PHE A 372 12.04 -15.21 -9.31
CA PHE A 372 13.01 -15.81 -8.40
C PHE A 372 14.05 -16.63 -9.19
N PRO A 373 15.06 -15.97 -9.80
CA PRO A 373 16.04 -16.67 -10.63
C PRO A 373 16.89 -17.70 -9.88
N VAL A 374 17.04 -17.54 -8.56
CA VAL A 374 17.76 -18.46 -7.67
C VAL A 374 17.12 -19.86 -7.60
N GLN A 375 15.82 -19.97 -7.92
CA GLN A 375 15.08 -21.22 -7.97
C GLN A 375 15.18 -21.91 -9.35
N ASN A 376 15.92 -21.33 -10.29
CA ASN A 376 16.19 -21.97 -11.58
C ASN A 376 17.35 -22.97 -11.41
N ALA A 377 17.35 -24.03 -12.23
CA ALA A 377 18.45 -24.99 -12.28
C ALA A 377 19.81 -24.31 -12.56
N SER A 378 20.92 -24.97 -12.21
CA SER A 378 22.28 -24.42 -12.19
C SER A 378 22.73 -23.74 -13.50
N ASN A 379 22.12 -24.08 -14.64
CA ASN A 379 22.26 -23.37 -15.90
C ASN A 379 21.16 -22.30 -15.99
N LYS A 380 21.50 -21.03 -15.68
CA LYS A 380 20.61 -19.83 -15.61
C LYS A 380 19.70 -19.56 -16.82
N THR A 381 19.72 -20.40 -17.85
CA THR A 381 18.93 -20.28 -19.08
C THR A 381 17.53 -20.87 -18.97
N GLN A 382 17.12 -21.46 -17.85
CA GLN A 382 15.79 -22.07 -17.70
C GLN A 382 14.64 -21.03 -17.72
N THR A 383 13.51 -21.38 -18.34
CA THR A 383 12.24 -20.63 -18.27
C THR A 383 11.20 -21.42 -17.49
N ARG A 384 10.58 -20.80 -16.49
CA ARG A 384 9.51 -21.37 -15.66
C ARG A 384 8.29 -20.46 -15.70
N LEU A 385 7.15 -21.02 -16.08
CA LEU A 385 5.89 -20.30 -16.22
C LEU A 385 4.80 -21.00 -15.42
N SER A 386 4.03 -20.21 -14.67
CA SER A 386 2.80 -20.67 -14.02
C SER A 386 1.61 -20.01 -14.68
N VAL A 387 0.78 -20.82 -15.33
CA VAL A 387 -0.45 -20.39 -16.01
C VAL A 387 -1.62 -20.64 -15.07
N MET A 388 -2.34 -19.58 -14.73
CA MET A 388 -3.53 -19.65 -13.89
C MET A 388 -4.79 -19.53 -14.73
N SER A 389 -5.75 -20.40 -14.48
CA SER A 389 -7.07 -20.45 -15.12
C SER A 389 -8.14 -20.61 -14.05
N GLY A 390 -9.39 -20.35 -14.40
CA GLY A 390 -10.50 -20.56 -13.49
C GLY A 390 -11.14 -19.30 -12.95
N GLY A 391 -11.60 -19.37 -11.71
CA GLY A 391 -12.29 -18.28 -11.07
C GLY A 391 -13.60 -17.92 -11.77
N ALA A 392 -14.00 -16.65 -11.66
CA ALA A 392 -15.17 -16.12 -12.35
C ALA A 392 -15.05 -16.14 -13.89
N HIS A 393 -13.83 -16.20 -14.44
CA HIS A 393 -13.61 -16.24 -15.89
C HIS A 393 -13.95 -17.60 -16.49
N PHE A 394 -13.67 -18.67 -15.74
CA PHE A 394 -13.84 -20.03 -16.23
C PHE A 394 -14.27 -20.99 -15.10
N PRO A 395 -15.54 -20.96 -14.67
CA PRO A 395 -16.03 -21.74 -13.53
C PRO A 395 -15.90 -23.26 -13.71
N GLU A 396 -15.94 -23.75 -14.95
CA GLU A 396 -15.85 -25.17 -15.29
C GLU A 396 -14.44 -25.75 -15.12
N VAL A 397 -13.45 -24.94 -14.72
CA VAL A 397 -12.03 -25.34 -14.64
C VAL A 397 -11.79 -26.61 -13.83
N ALA A 398 -12.47 -26.77 -12.69
CA ALA A 398 -12.29 -27.94 -11.83
C ALA A 398 -12.87 -29.23 -12.42
N SER A 399 -13.85 -29.11 -13.32
CA SER A 399 -14.48 -30.25 -14.00
C SER A 399 -13.66 -30.77 -15.18
N LEU A 400 -12.66 -30.00 -15.65
CA LEU A 400 -11.85 -30.40 -16.78
C LEU A 400 -10.81 -31.47 -16.42
N PRO A 401 -10.56 -32.44 -17.34
CA PRO A 401 -9.40 -33.31 -17.23
C PRO A 401 -8.10 -32.51 -17.25
N LYS A 402 -7.11 -32.93 -16.46
CA LYS A 402 -5.78 -32.29 -16.38
C LYS A 402 -5.16 -32.01 -17.75
N LYS A 403 -5.27 -32.97 -18.68
CA LYS A 403 -4.75 -32.83 -20.05
C LYS A 403 -5.39 -31.69 -20.85
N GLN A 404 -6.67 -31.40 -20.60
CA GLN A 404 -7.35 -30.28 -21.23
C GLN A 404 -6.86 -28.93 -20.65
N LEU A 405 -6.58 -28.88 -19.34
CA LEU A 405 -5.96 -27.70 -18.72
C LEU A 405 -4.58 -27.42 -19.32
N GLU A 406 -3.75 -28.45 -19.52
CA GLU A 406 -2.45 -28.34 -20.19
C GLU A 406 -2.59 -27.77 -21.60
N LEU A 407 -3.51 -28.30 -22.40
CA LEU A 407 -3.76 -27.82 -23.76
C LEU A 407 -4.20 -26.35 -23.79
N ASN A 408 -5.12 -25.96 -22.89
CA ASN A 408 -5.57 -24.57 -22.79
C ASN A 408 -4.42 -23.62 -22.42
N ALA A 409 -3.55 -24.03 -21.48
CA ALA A 409 -2.40 -23.26 -21.06
C ALA A 409 -1.36 -23.09 -22.17
N LEU A 410 -1.02 -24.18 -22.88
CA LEU A 410 -0.06 -24.14 -23.97
C LEU A 410 -0.58 -23.34 -25.16
N ASP A 411 -1.87 -23.43 -25.47
CA ASP A 411 -2.50 -22.60 -26.50
C ASP A 411 -2.44 -21.11 -26.15
N ALA A 412 -2.73 -20.74 -24.90
CA ALA A 412 -2.60 -19.36 -24.43
C ALA A 412 -1.15 -18.85 -24.50
N LEU A 413 -0.17 -19.66 -24.09
CA LEU A 413 1.26 -19.30 -24.20
C LEU A 413 1.68 -19.09 -25.65
N LYS A 414 1.20 -19.93 -26.58
CA LYS A 414 1.48 -19.80 -28.00
C LYS A 414 0.86 -18.53 -28.57
N ARG A 415 -0.41 -18.24 -28.29
CA ARG A 415 -1.11 -17.06 -28.81
C ARG A 415 -0.60 -15.75 -28.22
N HIS A 416 -0.38 -15.70 -26.90
CA HIS A 416 -0.05 -14.45 -26.20
C HIS A 416 1.45 -14.12 -26.25
N LEU A 417 2.32 -15.12 -26.14
CA LEU A 417 3.78 -14.94 -26.06
C LEU A 417 4.54 -15.45 -27.30
N GLY A 418 3.86 -16.10 -28.24
CA GLY A 418 4.51 -16.68 -29.42
C GLY A 418 5.36 -17.92 -29.13
N ILE A 419 5.19 -18.56 -27.97
CA ILE A 419 5.98 -19.73 -27.58
C ILE A 419 5.41 -20.97 -28.28
N SER A 420 6.09 -21.43 -29.34
CA SER A 420 5.69 -22.62 -30.10
C SER A 420 6.54 -23.87 -29.80
N ARG A 421 7.61 -23.72 -29.02
CA ARG A 421 8.49 -24.84 -28.61
C ARG A 421 7.72 -25.80 -27.71
N LYS A 422 8.00 -27.11 -27.84
CA LYS A 422 7.44 -28.11 -26.93
C LYS A 422 8.09 -27.93 -25.53
N PRO A 423 7.29 -27.91 -24.45
CA PRO A 423 7.82 -27.81 -23.10
C PRO A 423 8.58 -29.06 -22.67
N ASP A 424 9.62 -28.85 -21.86
CA ASP A 424 10.44 -29.90 -21.24
C ASP A 424 9.73 -30.46 -19.99
N TYR A 425 8.92 -29.63 -19.33
CA TYR A 425 8.09 -30.00 -18.19
C TYR A 425 6.70 -29.40 -18.29
N VAL A 426 5.66 -30.20 -18.00
CA VAL A 426 4.28 -29.71 -17.86
C VAL A 426 3.60 -30.46 -16.73
N ARG A 427 2.92 -29.73 -15.85
CA ARG A 427 2.09 -30.32 -14.79
C ARG A 427 0.85 -29.47 -14.56
N ALA A 428 -0.32 -30.07 -14.72
CA ALA A 428 -1.60 -29.45 -14.39
C ALA A 428 -2.18 -29.96 -13.06
N MET A 429 -2.80 -29.03 -12.32
CA MET A 429 -3.53 -29.29 -11.10
C MET A 429 -4.84 -28.49 -11.07
N ALA A 430 -5.89 -29.11 -10.54
CA ALA A 430 -7.16 -28.47 -10.26
C ALA A 430 -7.24 -28.23 -8.75
N LEU A 431 -7.47 -26.98 -8.37
CA LEU A 431 -7.56 -26.50 -7.00
C LEU A 431 -9.04 -26.23 -6.72
N THR A 432 -9.73 -27.23 -6.19
CA THR A 432 -11.15 -27.12 -5.82
C THR A 432 -11.32 -26.39 -4.49
N ASN A 433 -12.32 -25.52 -4.38
CA ASN A 433 -12.54 -24.65 -3.23
C ASN A 433 -11.27 -23.85 -2.85
N GLY A 434 -10.56 -23.33 -3.86
CA GLY A 434 -9.25 -22.71 -3.69
C GLY A 434 -9.33 -21.37 -2.95
N ILE A 435 -10.05 -20.41 -3.54
CA ILE A 435 -10.05 -19.02 -3.06
C ILE A 435 -11.45 -18.62 -2.58
N PRO A 436 -11.65 -18.25 -1.31
CA PRO A 436 -12.93 -17.76 -0.81
C PRO A 436 -13.30 -16.42 -1.48
N GLN A 437 -14.58 -16.23 -1.73
CA GLN A 437 -15.14 -15.11 -2.46
C GLN A 437 -15.87 -14.17 -1.48
N TYR A 438 -15.26 -13.02 -1.19
CA TYR A 438 -15.84 -12.00 -0.33
C TYR A 438 -16.82 -11.16 -1.13
N HIS A 439 -18.06 -11.63 -1.26
CA HIS A 439 -19.10 -10.92 -1.99
C HIS A 439 -19.66 -9.71 -1.21
N VAL A 440 -20.36 -8.81 -1.89
CA VAL A 440 -21.08 -7.70 -1.23
C VAL A 440 -21.95 -8.22 -0.10
N GLY A 441 -21.84 -7.61 1.09
CA GLY A 441 -22.50 -8.07 2.31
C GLY A 441 -21.67 -9.01 3.19
N PHE A 442 -20.44 -9.35 2.77
CA PHE A 442 -19.55 -10.25 3.53
C PHE A 442 -19.31 -9.81 4.98
N GLY A 443 -19.27 -8.50 5.26
CA GLY A 443 -19.15 -7.99 6.64
C GLY A 443 -20.31 -8.42 7.55
N GLN A 444 -21.55 -8.44 7.02
CA GLN A 444 -22.73 -8.90 7.76
C GLN A 444 -22.72 -10.42 7.94
N THR A 445 -22.27 -11.15 6.92
CA THR A 445 -22.05 -12.60 7.02
C THR A 445 -21.04 -12.91 8.11
N LEU A 446 -19.92 -12.18 8.19
CA LEU A 446 -18.89 -12.34 9.20
C LEU A 446 -19.40 -12.03 10.61
N GLU A 447 -20.09 -10.91 10.80
CA GLU A 447 -20.70 -10.55 12.09
C GLU A 447 -21.69 -11.62 12.56
N ARG A 448 -22.50 -12.17 11.65
CA ARG A 448 -23.41 -13.27 11.98
C ARG A 448 -22.66 -14.55 12.33
N ILE A 449 -21.58 -14.88 11.63
CA ILE A 449 -20.71 -16.03 11.96
C ILE A 449 -20.14 -15.87 13.38
N GLU A 450 -19.60 -14.70 13.72
CA GLU A 450 -19.04 -14.41 15.04
C GLU A 450 -20.11 -14.52 16.14
N LYS A 451 -21.30 -13.92 15.92
CA LYS A 451 -22.44 -14.03 16.85
C LYS A 451 -22.90 -15.48 17.06
N GLN A 452 -23.01 -16.26 15.98
CA GLN A 452 -23.42 -17.66 16.05
C GLN A 452 -22.36 -18.54 16.72
N ALA A 453 -21.07 -18.28 16.45
CA ALA A 453 -19.98 -18.99 17.11
C ALA A 453 -19.95 -18.70 18.63
N ALA A 454 -20.07 -17.43 19.01
CA ALA A 454 -20.12 -17.01 20.42
C ALA A 454 -21.31 -17.60 21.16
N HIS A 455 -22.47 -17.68 20.51
CA HIS A 455 -23.71 -18.18 21.11
C HIS A 455 -23.76 -19.72 21.18
N SER A 456 -23.55 -20.42 20.05
CA SER A 456 -23.78 -21.86 19.94
C SER A 456 -22.54 -22.72 20.19
N ALA A 457 -21.35 -22.14 20.12
CA ALA A 457 -20.09 -22.85 20.29
C ALA A 457 -19.05 -22.02 21.07
N PRO A 458 -19.35 -21.55 22.30
CA PRO A 458 -18.39 -20.77 23.09
C PRO A 458 -17.08 -21.56 23.27
N GLY A 459 -15.93 -20.94 22.97
CA GLY A 459 -14.62 -21.60 22.94
C GLY A 459 -14.21 -22.16 21.57
N LEU A 460 -15.04 -22.00 20.54
CA LEU A 460 -14.67 -22.15 19.14
C LEU A 460 -14.18 -20.79 18.60
N TYR A 461 -12.94 -20.75 18.13
CA TYR A 461 -12.33 -19.58 17.52
C TYR A 461 -12.11 -19.85 16.03
N LEU A 462 -12.36 -18.84 15.20
CA LEU A 462 -12.32 -18.96 13.75
C LEU A 462 -11.15 -18.13 13.20
N GLY A 463 -10.39 -18.74 12.29
CA GLY A 463 -9.27 -18.09 11.62
C GLY A 463 -9.04 -18.66 10.23
N GLY A 464 -8.02 -18.14 9.55
CA GLY A 464 -7.68 -18.55 8.19
C GLY A 464 -8.34 -17.72 7.09
N ASN A 465 -8.11 -18.17 5.86
CA ASN A 465 -8.37 -17.37 4.66
C ASN A 465 -9.85 -17.11 4.36
N SER A 466 -10.79 -17.71 5.11
CA SER A 466 -12.23 -17.58 4.87
C SER A 466 -12.84 -16.33 5.50
N PHE A 467 -12.13 -15.65 6.42
CA PHE A 467 -12.71 -14.61 7.28
C PHE A 467 -12.02 -13.25 7.09
N TYR A 468 -10.80 -13.08 7.58
CA TYR A 468 -10.21 -11.75 7.76
C TYR A 468 -9.18 -11.34 6.68
N GLY A 469 -8.97 -12.19 5.67
CA GLY A 469 -8.12 -11.89 4.52
C GLY A 469 -7.58 -13.14 3.86
N ILE A 470 -7.31 -13.08 2.55
CA ILE A 470 -6.88 -14.26 1.77
C ILE A 470 -5.37 -14.39 1.61
N GLY A 471 -4.63 -13.29 1.81
CA GLY A 471 -3.18 -13.27 1.61
C GLY A 471 -2.46 -14.02 2.73
N LEU A 472 -1.25 -14.52 2.45
CA LEU A 472 -0.42 -15.20 3.46
C LEU A 472 -0.23 -14.35 4.72
N ALA A 473 0.05 -13.06 4.54
CA ALA A 473 0.25 -12.13 5.65
C ALA A 473 -1.04 -11.88 6.46
N ASP A 474 -2.21 -11.93 5.82
CA ASP A 474 -3.48 -11.76 6.52
C ASP A 474 -3.82 -13.03 7.32
N CYS A 475 -3.53 -14.20 6.75
CA CYS A 475 -3.68 -15.51 7.38
C CYS A 475 -2.84 -15.69 8.65
N THR A 476 -1.74 -14.95 8.80
CA THR A 476 -0.84 -15.00 9.98
C THR A 476 -1.17 -13.96 11.05
N VAL A 477 -1.96 -12.96 10.70
CA VAL A 477 -2.33 -11.88 11.62
C VAL A 477 -3.65 -12.23 12.28
N TYR A 478 -3.61 -12.52 13.59
CA TYR A 478 -4.82 -12.50 14.41
C TYR A 478 -5.13 -11.06 14.79
N ARG A 479 -6.29 -10.56 14.36
CA ARG A 479 -6.88 -9.34 14.93
C ARG A 479 -7.95 -9.81 15.91
N ASP A 480 -7.76 -9.47 17.18
CA ASP A 480 -8.88 -9.50 18.10
C ASP A 480 -9.85 -8.44 17.58
N SER A 481 -11.04 -8.86 17.14
CA SER A 481 -12.09 -7.94 16.74
C SER A 481 -12.32 -6.99 17.92
N GLU A 482 -12.09 -5.69 17.73
CA GLU A 482 -12.37 -4.65 18.71
C GLU A 482 -13.88 -4.58 18.99
N ALA A 483 -14.36 -5.54 19.78
CA ALA A 483 -15.65 -5.57 20.42
C ALA A 483 -15.40 -6.04 21.86
N GLN A 484 -14.57 -5.28 22.57
CA GLN A 484 -14.39 -5.42 24.00
C GLN A 484 -15.66 -4.92 24.69
N THR A 485 -16.63 -5.80 24.89
CA THR A 485 -17.69 -5.58 25.88
C THR A 485 -17.11 -5.85 27.26
N ASP A 486 -17.29 -4.90 28.18
CA ASP A 486 -17.02 -5.11 29.60
C ASP A 486 -17.69 -6.42 30.07
N PRO A 487 -17.03 -7.25 30.90
CA PRO A 487 -17.63 -8.48 31.41
C PRO A 487 -18.91 -8.15 32.18
N TYR A 488 -20.05 -8.69 31.76
CA TYR A 488 -21.31 -8.56 32.50
C TYR A 488 -21.10 -9.05 33.95
N THR A 489 -21.27 -8.13 34.90
CA THR A 489 -21.29 -8.43 36.34
C THR A 489 -22.74 -8.42 36.80
N PRO A 490 -23.25 -9.52 37.38
CA PRO A 490 -24.63 -9.54 37.87
C PRO A 490 -24.78 -8.62 39.08
N ASP A 491 -25.95 -7.99 39.20
CA ASP A 491 -26.31 -7.18 40.36
C ASP A 491 -26.24 -8.03 41.64
N TYR A 492 -25.61 -7.50 42.69
CA TYR A 492 -25.55 -8.14 44.01
C TYR A 492 -26.35 -7.32 45.03
N THR A 493 -27.18 -8.00 45.83
CA THR A 493 -27.92 -7.37 46.92
C THR A 493 -27.12 -7.45 48.21
N VAL A 494 -26.71 -6.31 48.76
CA VAL A 494 -26.04 -6.22 50.07
C VAL A 494 -27.05 -6.53 51.18
N GLN A 495 -26.80 -7.58 51.95
CA GLN A 495 -27.62 -7.90 53.13
C GLN A 495 -27.44 -6.83 54.20
N LYS A 496 -28.55 -6.26 54.70
CA LYS A 496 -28.54 -5.29 55.79
C LYS A 496 -28.02 -5.94 57.07
N THR A 497 -27.21 -5.22 57.85
CA THR A 497 -26.75 -5.69 59.17
C THR A 497 -27.92 -5.78 60.16
N ALA A 498 -27.74 -6.46 61.30
CA ALA A 498 -28.77 -6.67 62.33
C ALA A 498 -29.43 -5.37 62.85
N ASN A 499 -28.81 -4.20 62.64
CA ASN A 499 -29.33 -2.89 63.01
C ASN A 499 -30.07 -2.17 61.85
N GLY A 500 -30.31 -2.85 60.73
CA GLY A 500 -30.99 -2.30 59.54
C GLY A 500 -30.14 -1.37 58.68
N SER A 501 -28.87 -1.12 59.01
CA SER A 501 -27.97 -0.26 58.24
C SER A 501 -27.11 -1.05 57.24
N THR A 502 -26.91 -0.47 56.05
CA THR A 502 -25.97 -0.98 55.04
C THR A 502 -24.54 -0.58 55.41
N PRO A 503 -23.57 -1.51 55.43
CA PRO A 503 -22.19 -1.18 55.79
C PRO A 503 -21.58 -0.16 54.80
N GLU A 504 -20.90 0.87 55.31
CA GLU A 504 -20.45 2.04 54.51
C GLU A 504 -19.56 1.67 53.32
N ILE A 505 -18.74 0.63 53.49
CA ILE A 505 -17.79 0.13 52.48
C ILE A 505 -18.50 -0.61 51.34
N ALA A 506 -19.62 -1.29 51.63
CA ALA A 506 -20.36 -2.07 50.64
C ALA A 506 -21.30 -1.22 49.76
N ALA A 507 -21.50 0.06 50.10
CA ALA A 507 -22.26 1.02 49.29
C ALA A 507 -21.40 1.73 48.24
N LEU A 508 -20.07 1.56 48.28
CA LEU A 508 -19.13 2.16 47.34
C LEU A 508 -18.91 1.17 46.20
N THR A 509 -19.68 1.32 45.13
CA THR A 509 -19.71 0.42 43.96
C THR A 509 -18.39 0.28 43.19
N GLY A 510 -17.34 1.03 43.55
CA GLY A 510 -16.04 1.04 42.86
C GLY A 510 -14.84 0.41 43.60
N LEU A 511 -14.96 0.05 44.88
CA LEU A 511 -13.84 -0.49 45.65
C LEU A 511 -13.77 -2.02 45.52
N THR A 512 -12.96 -2.50 44.57
CA THR A 512 -12.71 -3.94 44.37
C THR A 512 -11.30 -4.31 44.83
N HIS A 513 -11.19 -5.34 45.67
CA HIS A 513 -9.91 -5.90 46.14
C HIS A 513 -8.96 -6.29 44.99
N ALA A 514 -9.50 -6.57 43.80
CA ALA A 514 -8.74 -6.99 42.62
C ALA A 514 -7.91 -5.87 41.96
N ARG A 515 -8.15 -4.58 42.27
CA ARG A 515 -7.36 -3.45 41.74
C ARG A 515 -6.12 -3.08 42.58
N GLY A 516 -5.82 -3.84 43.64
CA GLY A 516 -4.50 -3.83 44.28
C GLY A 516 -4.12 -2.58 45.08
N GLN A 517 -5.07 -1.75 45.51
CA GLN A 517 -4.79 -0.58 46.35
C GLN A 517 -5.48 -0.71 47.71
N LEU A 518 -4.83 -1.47 48.59
CA LEU A 518 -4.83 -1.15 50.01
C LEU A 518 -3.37 -0.84 50.37
N PRO A 519 -3.08 0.28 51.04
CA PRO A 519 -4.02 1.16 51.76
C PRO A 519 -4.83 2.10 50.84
N VAL A 520 -5.99 2.50 51.35
CA VAL A 520 -6.95 3.43 50.74
C VAL A 520 -6.25 4.74 50.37
N GLY A 521 -6.36 5.18 49.12
CA GLY A 521 -5.76 6.42 48.63
C GLY A 521 -6.49 7.68 49.13
N GLN A 522 -5.86 8.85 49.01
CA GLN A 522 -6.48 10.13 49.43
C GLN A 522 -7.83 10.40 48.74
N ALA A 523 -7.95 10.10 47.43
CA ALA A 523 -9.20 10.28 46.69
C ALA A 523 -10.35 9.39 47.20
N GLU A 524 -10.03 8.18 47.66
CA GLU A 524 -11.02 7.24 48.21
C GLU A 524 -11.47 7.67 49.61
N LEU A 525 -10.54 8.21 50.43
CA LEU A 525 -10.86 8.84 51.71
C LEU A 525 -11.76 10.06 51.53
N GLU A 526 -11.46 10.93 50.55
CA GLU A 526 -12.28 12.09 50.22
C GLU A 526 -13.70 11.69 49.75
N LEU A 527 -13.82 10.60 49.00
CA LEU A 527 -15.11 10.08 48.54
C LEU A 527 -15.94 9.48 49.69
N ILE A 528 -15.29 8.82 50.66
CA ILE A 528 -15.92 8.36 51.91
C ILE A 528 -16.40 9.54 52.74
N GLU A 529 -15.57 10.57 52.93
CA GLU A 529 -15.93 11.78 53.66
C GLU A 529 -17.08 12.54 52.98
N ARG A 530 -17.08 12.62 51.65
CA ARG A 530 -18.18 13.19 50.85
C ARG A 530 -19.48 12.44 51.09
N SER A 531 -19.44 11.11 51.06
CA SER A 531 -20.61 10.26 51.30
C SER A 531 -21.17 10.44 52.71
N ARG A 532 -20.30 10.61 53.71
CA ARG A 532 -20.71 10.92 55.10
C ARG A 532 -21.37 12.30 55.20
N LYS A 533 -20.77 13.33 54.61
CA LYS A 533 -21.33 14.70 54.58
C LYS A 533 -22.71 14.73 53.90
N LYS A 534 -22.88 13.97 52.82
CA LYS A 534 -24.16 13.83 52.12
C LYS A 534 -25.23 13.19 53.01
N ARG A 535 -24.90 12.11 53.73
CA ARG A 535 -25.81 11.46 54.68
C ARG A 535 -26.20 12.37 55.85
N THR A 536 -25.24 13.11 56.41
CA THR A 536 -25.53 14.08 57.48
C THR A 536 -26.44 15.21 56.98
N PHE A 537 -26.27 15.62 55.73
CA PHE A 537 -27.12 16.62 55.08
C PHE A 537 -28.53 16.07 54.83
N GLU A 538 -28.65 14.86 54.27
CA GLU A 538 -29.94 14.18 54.06
C GLU A 538 -30.71 13.99 55.37
N ALA A 539 -30.01 13.67 56.45
CA ALA A 539 -30.59 13.56 57.79
C ALA A 539 -31.05 14.92 58.38
N SER A 540 -30.46 16.04 57.90
CA SER A 540 -30.84 17.39 58.32
C SER A 540 -32.01 17.99 57.53
N LEU A 541 -32.51 17.29 56.49
CA LEU A 541 -33.62 17.77 55.68
C LEU A 541 -34.94 17.72 56.46
N PRO A 542 -35.79 18.75 56.35
CA PRO A 542 -37.08 18.77 57.02
C PRO A 542 -38.04 17.71 56.46
N PRO A 543 -39.03 17.24 57.27
CA PRO A 543 -40.02 16.26 56.86
C PRO A 543 -40.98 16.81 55.79
N MET A 544 -41.57 15.92 54.98
CA MET A 544 -42.46 16.27 53.85
C MET A 544 -43.91 16.57 54.27
N THR A 545 -44.15 16.93 55.53
CA THR A 545 -45.50 17.06 56.09
C THR A 545 -46.19 18.37 55.75
N ASP A 546 -45.43 19.46 55.55
CA ASP A 546 -45.97 20.82 55.34
C ASP A 546 -45.43 21.47 54.04
N GLU A 547 -46.23 22.34 53.40
CA GLU A 547 -45.85 23.04 52.16
C GLU A 547 -44.63 23.96 52.35
N ALA A 548 -44.52 24.62 53.50
CA ALA A 548 -43.35 25.43 53.85
C ALA A 548 -42.08 24.57 54.04
N SER A 549 -42.22 23.39 54.64
CA SER A 549 -41.13 22.42 54.83
C SER A 549 -40.67 21.83 53.50
N PHE A 550 -41.59 21.61 52.56
CA PHE A 550 -41.30 21.19 51.19
C PHE A 550 -40.48 22.24 50.41
N LEU A 551 -40.89 23.50 50.45
CA LEU A 551 -40.17 24.60 49.79
C LEU A 551 -38.75 24.76 50.37
N LEU A 552 -38.61 24.70 51.69
CA LEU A 552 -37.31 24.77 52.36
C LEU A 552 -36.41 23.60 51.97
N ARG A 553 -36.96 22.37 51.91
CA ARG A 553 -36.24 21.18 51.47
C ARG A 553 -35.76 21.29 50.02
N LYS A 554 -36.60 21.81 49.13
CA LYS A 554 -36.25 22.04 47.72
C LYS A 554 -35.07 23.00 47.60
N VAL A 555 -35.12 24.15 48.29
CA VAL A 555 -34.03 25.13 48.29
C VAL A 555 -32.73 24.55 48.86
N MET A 556 -32.82 23.78 49.94
CA MET A 556 -31.65 23.09 50.52
C MET A 556 -31.04 22.09 49.53
N LEU A 557 -31.86 21.29 48.84
CA LEU A 557 -31.39 20.33 47.85
C LEU A 557 -30.74 21.01 46.64
N GLU A 558 -31.36 22.05 46.08
CA GLU A 558 -30.78 22.84 44.98
C GLU A 558 -29.44 23.50 45.39
N ALA A 559 -29.35 24.00 46.62
CA ALA A 559 -28.10 24.55 47.16
C ALA A 559 -27.00 23.49 47.37
N GLN A 560 -27.38 22.24 47.68
CA GLN A 560 -26.43 21.14 47.82
C GLN A 560 -25.99 20.63 46.44
N GLU A 561 -26.90 20.54 45.47
CA GLU A 561 -26.56 20.19 44.10
C GLU A 561 -25.57 21.20 43.52
N THR A 562 -25.86 22.50 43.59
CA THR A 562 -24.93 23.53 43.09
C THR A 562 -23.53 23.45 43.69
N ARG A 563 -23.40 23.09 44.99
CA ARG A 563 -22.10 22.83 45.62
C ARG A 563 -21.41 21.58 45.10
N GLU A 564 -22.15 20.50 44.88
CA GLU A 564 -21.59 19.28 44.28
C GLU A 564 -21.13 19.50 42.84
N TRP A 565 -21.86 20.31 42.07
CA TRP A 565 -21.48 20.72 40.72
C TRP A 565 -20.21 21.55 40.73
N ALA A 566 -20.12 22.56 41.62
CA ALA A 566 -18.91 23.38 41.75
C ALA A 566 -17.67 22.56 42.15
N TYR A 567 -17.83 21.54 43.00
CA TYR A 567 -16.73 20.63 43.35
C TYR A 567 -16.30 19.76 42.16
N ARG A 568 -17.26 19.21 41.40
CA ARG A 568 -16.95 18.44 40.17
C ARG A 568 -16.27 19.32 39.13
N GLU A 569 -16.70 20.56 38.98
CA GLU A 569 -16.10 21.52 38.06
C GLU A 569 -14.64 21.79 38.44
N ALA A 570 -14.36 22.02 39.73
CA ALA A 570 -12.99 22.17 40.23
C ALA A 570 -12.11 20.93 40.02
N GLU A 571 -12.67 19.73 40.17
CA GLU A 571 -11.97 18.46 39.91
C GLU A 571 -11.66 18.30 38.41
N ILE A 572 -12.63 18.59 37.54
CA ILE A 572 -12.46 18.59 36.09
C ILE A 572 -11.39 19.59 35.67
N ASP A 573 -11.40 20.79 36.24
CA ASP A 573 -10.40 21.82 35.97
C ASP A 573 -9.00 21.40 36.42
N ALA A 574 -8.87 20.71 37.57
CA ALA A 574 -7.60 20.15 38.02
C ALA A 574 -7.07 19.08 37.04
N PHE A 575 -7.93 18.18 36.56
CA PHE A 575 -7.55 17.21 35.54
C PHE A 575 -7.19 17.88 34.20
N HIS A 576 -7.93 18.91 33.80
CA HIS A 576 -7.59 19.70 32.62
C HIS A 576 -6.24 20.38 32.76
N ALA A 577 -5.93 20.97 33.92
CA ALA A 577 -4.64 21.58 34.18
C ALA A 577 -3.49 20.57 34.08
N GLN A 578 -3.65 19.37 34.65
CA GLN A 578 -2.68 18.27 34.53
C GLN A 578 -2.49 17.81 33.08
N ARG A 579 -3.59 17.68 32.33
CA ARG A 579 -3.55 17.33 30.90
C ARG A 579 -2.85 18.39 30.08
N VAL A 580 -3.09 19.67 30.36
CA VAL A 580 -2.41 20.79 29.70
C VAL A 580 -0.91 20.75 29.98
N THR A 581 -0.49 20.50 31.22
CA THR A 581 0.95 20.39 31.55
C THR A 581 1.62 19.21 30.82
N LEU A 582 0.95 18.06 30.74
CA LEU A 582 1.46 16.91 29.97
C LEU A 582 1.52 17.22 28.47
N LEU A 583 0.52 17.93 27.93
CA LEU A 583 0.52 18.35 26.53
C LEU A 583 1.63 19.35 26.23
N GLU A 584 1.90 20.29 27.12
CA GLU A 584 3.03 21.22 27.00
C GLU A 584 4.37 20.47 26.98
N GLN A 585 4.55 19.46 27.84
CA GLN A 585 5.73 18.60 27.83
C GLN A 585 5.86 17.82 26.52
N ALA A 586 4.77 17.17 26.07
CA ALA A 586 4.75 16.43 24.81
C ALA A 586 5.01 17.32 23.59
N LEU A 587 4.50 18.56 23.59
CA LEU A 587 4.78 19.54 22.55
C LEU A 587 6.26 19.94 22.54
N ALA A 588 6.85 20.18 23.72
CA ALA A 588 8.27 20.50 23.82
C ALA A 588 9.18 19.35 23.35
N GLU A 589 8.82 18.10 23.67
CA GLU A 589 9.53 16.91 23.17
C GLU A 589 9.42 16.80 21.64
N ARG A 590 8.22 16.95 21.10
CA ARG A 590 7.99 16.94 19.66
C ARG A 590 8.74 18.07 18.93
N GLU A 591 8.81 19.26 19.51
CA GLU A 591 9.59 20.36 18.95
C GLU A 591 11.09 20.06 18.93
N LYS A 592 11.63 19.45 19.99
CA LYS A 592 13.03 18.98 20.02
C LYS A 592 13.31 17.94 18.95
N GLU A 593 12.43 16.94 18.79
CA GLU A 593 12.56 15.93 17.73
C GLU A 593 12.50 16.55 16.33
N ASN A 594 11.56 17.47 16.10
CA ASN A 594 11.45 18.17 14.82
C ASN A 594 12.70 19.02 14.53
N ALA A 595 13.24 19.69 15.55
CA ALA A 595 14.47 20.46 15.42
C ALA A 595 15.65 19.54 15.04
N PHE A 596 15.81 18.41 15.72
CA PHE A 596 16.84 17.42 15.42
C PHE A 596 16.71 16.85 13.99
N LEU A 597 15.51 16.50 13.55
CA LEU A 597 15.27 16.04 12.18
C LEU A 597 15.54 17.13 11.14
N SER A 598 15.22 18.39 11.45
CA SER A 598 15.52 19.52 10.56
C SER A 598 17.03 19.75 10.43
N GLU A 599 17.78 19.59 11.52
CA GLU A 599 19.25 19.68 11.53
C GLU A 599 19.87 18.57 10.69
N GLN A 600 19.40 17.32 10.82
CA GLN A 600 19.86 16.21 9.98
C GLN A 600 19.58 16.44 8.49
N ARG A 601 18.41 17.00 8.14
CA ARG A 601 18.07 17.34 6.76
C ARG A 601 18.97 18.45 6.20
N LEU A 602 19.28 19.46 7.02
CA LEU A 602 20.20 20.53 6.66
C LEU A 602 21.61 19.98 6.41
N GLU A 603 22.08 19.07 7.27
CA GLU A 603 23.40 18.46 7.14
C GLU A 603 23.49 17.54 5.91
N ALA A 604 22.45 16.76 5.63
CA ALA A 604 22.37 15.96 4.41
C ALA A 604 22.36 16.83 3.13
N LEU A 605 21.62 17.95 3.15
CA LEU A 605 21.63 18.92 2.05
C LEU A 605 23.02 19.54 1.89
N ARG A 606 23.67 19.91 2.99
CA ARG A 606 25.03 20.44 3.00
C ARG A 606 26.02 19.46 2.38
N GLN A 607 25.97 18.18 2.77
CA GLN A 607 26.83 17.14 2.20
C GLN A 607 26.60 16.95 0.70
N ARG A 608 25.34 16.94 0.24
CA ARG A 608 25.02 16.88 -1.19
C ARG A 608 25.60 18.08 -1.95
N LEU A 609 25.38 19.29 -1.46
CA LEU A 609 25.89 20.51 -2.10
C LEU A 609 27.42 20.57 -2.10
N LEU A 610 28.07 20.09 -1.04
CA LEU A 610 29.53 19.95 -0.99
C LEU A 610 30.03 18.97 -2.05
N HIS A 611 29.37 17.82 -2.20
CA HIS A 611 29.74 16.85 -3.22
C HIS A 611 29.54 17.38 -4.65
N GLU A 612 28.44 18.11 -4.91
CA GLU A 612 28.21 18.78 -6.19
C GLU A 612 29.30 19.83 -6.49
N LYS A 613 29.71 20.60 -5.46
CA LYS A 613 30.82 21.54 -5.56
C LYS A 613 32.15 20.83 -5.85
N GLU A 614 32.43 19.70 -5.21
CA GLU A 614 33.63 18.90 -5.45
C GLU A 614 33.67 18.38 -6.90
N ASN A 615 32.56 17.83 -7.40
CA ASN A 615 32.44 17.39 -8.78
C ASN A 615 32.65 18.54 -9.79
N ALA A 616 32.12 19.73 -9.49
CA ALA A 616 32.34 20.91 -10.30
C ALA A 616 33.81 21.36 -10.28
N LEU A 617 34.48 21.31 -9.12
CA LEU A 617 35.90 21.58 -8.98
C LEU A 617 36.76 20.58 -9.77
N GLU A 618 36.41 19.30 -9.75
CA GLU A 618 37.08 18.28 -10.56
C GLU A 618 36.94 18.56 -12.06
N GLY A 619 35.73 18.93 -12.51
CA GLY A 619 35.49 19.34 -13.89
C GLY A 619 36.35 20.55 -14.30
N ILE A 620 36.41 21.59 -13.46
CA ILE A 620 37.26 22.76 -13.67
C ILE A 620 38.74 22.35 -13.72
N GLN A 621 39.18 21.45 -12.85
CA GLN A 621 40.55 20.97 -12.81
C GLN A 621 40.92 20.20 -14.08
N GLN A 622 40.02 19.35 -14.60
CA GLN A 622 40.23 18.66 -15.88
C GLN A 622 40.35 19.64 -17.05
N VAL A 623 39.48 20.66 -17.10
CA VAL A 623 39.56 21.74 -18.11
C VAL A 623 40.87 22.51 -18.00
N ARG A 624 41.32 22.83 -16.78
CA ARG A 624 42.61 23.48 -16.52
C ARG A 624 43.78 22.63 -17.02
N VAL A 625 43.80 21.34 -16.70
CA VAL A 625 44.87 20.41 -17.15
C VAL A 625 44.87 20.29 -18.67
N ALA A 626 43.70 20.17 -19.31
CA ALA A 626 43.58 20.13 -20.76
C ALA A 626 44.05 21.44 -21.43
N ALA A 627 43.71 22.61 -20.84
CA ALA A 627 44.15 23.91 -21.31
C ALA A 627 45.67 24.08 -21.18
N LEU A 628 46.25 23.67 -20.04
CA LEU A 628 47.70 23.67 -19.81
C LEU A 628 48.44 22.76 -20.82
N ARG A 629 47.92 21.56 -21.09
CA ARG A 629 48.45 20.66 -22.13
C ARG A 629 48.39 21.28 -23.53
N LYS A 630 47.27 21.93 -23.89
CA LYS A 630 47.14 22.62 -25.18
C LYS A 630 48.12 23.80 -25.30
N LEU A 631 48.28 24.58 -24.25
CA LEU A 631 49.21 25.71 -24.20
C LEU A 631 50.68 25.25 -24.31
N THR A 632 51.07 24.20 -23.59
CA THR A 632 52.42 23.62 -23.70
C THR A 632 52.68 23.11 -25.09
N LYS A 633 51.73 22.40 -25.73
CA LYS A 633 51.86 21.96 -27.13
C LYS A 633 52.00 23.13 -28.11
N LYS A 634 51.19 24.18 -27.99
CA LYS A 634 51.32 25.40 -28.81
C LYS A 634 52.64 26.13 -28.58
N ARG A 635 53.14 26.16 -27.34
CA ARG A 635 54.45 26.76 -27.00
C ARG A 635 55.59 25.95 -27.61
N ALA A 636 55.53 24.63 -27.57
CA ALA A 636 56.49 23.75 -28.23
C ALA A 636 56.48 23.93 -29.76
N GLN A 637 55.29 24.06 -30.37
CA GLN A 637 55.14 24.37 -31.80
C GLN A 637 55.77 25.72 -32.18
N ARG A 638 55.50 26.78 -31.41
CA ARG A 638 56.15 28.09 -31.63
C ARG A 638 57.66 28.08 -31.42
N LEU A 639 58.17 27.25 -30.51
CA LEU A 639 59.61 27.07 -30.28
C LEU A 639 60.26 26.32 -31.45
N HIS A 640 59.58 25.33 -32.03
CA HIS A 640 59.98 24.73 -33.31
C HIS A 640 59.98 25.75 -34.46
N GLU A 641 59.01 26.65 -34.53
CA GLU A 641 58.95 27.72 -35.55
C GLU A 641 60.03 28.81 -35.37
N ARG A 642 60.53 29.04 -34.14
CA ARG A 642 61.58 30.03 -33.83
C ARG A 642 63.00 29.43 -33.77
N GLY A 643 63.13 28.12 -33.70
CA GLY A 643 64.43 27.44 -33.73
C GLY A 643 65.05 27.52 -35.13
N TYR A 644 66.23 28.14 -35.22
CA TYR A 644 67.09 28.10 -36.40
C TYR A 644 67.36 26.64 -36.80
N GLY A 645 66.56 26.10 -37.74
CA GLY A 645 66.76 24.75 -38.26
C GLY A 645 65.49 24.00 -38.70
N ALA A 646 64.29 24.43 -38.31
CA ALA A 646 63.06 23.78 -38.75
C ALA A 646 62.51 24.43 -40.03
N SER A 647 62.30 23.59 -41.03
CA SER A 647 61.92 23.86 -42.40
C SER A 647 60.73 24.81 -42.56
N ARG A 648 60.90 25.79 -43.46
CA ARG A 648 59.80 26.43 -44.21
C ARG A 648 58.81 25.34 -44.69
N PRO A 649 57.50 25.63 -44.78
CA PRO A 649 56.48 24.70 -45.26
C PRO A 649 56.68 24.20 -46.72
N GLU A 650 57.73 24.63 -47.41
CA GLU A 650 58.12 24.18 -48.75
C GLU A 650 59.15 23.03 -48.78
N ARG A 651 59.74 22.62 -47.64
CA ARG A 651 60.57 21.41 -47.59
C ARG A 651 59.73 20.24 -47.09
N GLY A 652 59.52 19.26 -47.97
CA GLY A 652 58.74 18.04 -47.72
C GLY A 652 59.18 17.24 -46.48
N ARG A 653 58.27 16.37 -46.03
CA ARG A 653 58.39 15.47 -44.87
C ARG A 653 59.81 14.95 -44.63
N ASP A 654 60.29 15.10 -43.40
CA ASP A 654 61.53 14.45 -42.94
C ASP A 654 61.23 13.00 -42.54
N ILE A 655 61.40 12.11 -43.51
CA ILE A 655 61.12 10.67 -43.38
C ILE A 655 62.05 10.03 -42.34
N ILE A 656 63.29 10.51 -42.21
CA ILE A 656 64.27 9.89 -41.31
C ILE A 656 63.86 10.13 -39.85
N ALA A 657 63.43 11.36 -39.53
CA ALA A 657 62.90 11.69 -38.21
C ALA A 657 61.59 10.95 -37.90
N GLU A 658 60.68 10.81 -38.88
CA GLU A 658 59.44 10.04 -38.71
C GLU A 658 59.71 8.54 -38.45
N TYR A 659 60.69 7.92 -39.12
CA TYR A 659 61.05 6.52 -38.86
C TYR A 659 61.90 6.30 -37.58
N ALA A 660 62.50 7.36 -37.05
CA ALA A 660 63.22 7.28 -35.76
C ALA A 660 62.26 7.38 -34.55
N ASP A 661 61.08 7.99 -34.73
CA ASP A 661 60.06 8.12 -33.69
C ASP A 661 59.01 6.99 -33.82
N PHE A 662 59.02 6.06 -32.87
CA PHE A 662 58.06 4.95 -32.83
C PHE A 662 56.60 5.40 -32.61
N SER A 663 56.39 6.64 -32.17
CA SER A 663 55.06 7.25 -32.04
C SER A 663 54.59 7.95 -33.32
N SER A 664 55.41 7.91 -34.39
CA SER A 664 55.08 8.55 -35.67
C SER A 664 53.95 7.85 -36.41
N GLN A 665 53.36 8.57 -37.36
CA GLN A 665 52.27 8.06 -38.21
C GLN A 665 52.66 6.85 -39.06
N VAL A 666 53.96 6.60 -39.26
CA VAL A 666 54.44 5.49 -40.09
C VAL A 666 54.35 4.17 -39.34
N TYR A 667 54.71 4.16 -38.05
CA TYR A 667 54.59 2.99 -37.18
C TYR A 667 53.21 2.85 -36.54
N ALA A 668 52.60 3.96 -36.13
CA ALA A 668 51.31 4.00 -35.45
C ALA A 668 50.35 4.99 -36.14
N PRO A 669 49.72 4.60 -37.26
CA PRO A 669 48.81 5.48 -37.99
C PRO A 669 47.57 5.83 -37.15
N ILE A 670 47.24 7.11 -37.07
CA ILE A 670 46.10 7.62 -36.30
C ILE A 670 44.83 7.49 -37.16
N MET A 671 43.82 6.77 -36.64
CA MET A 671 42.59 6.46 -37.39
C MET A 671 41.80 7.68 -37.89
N ARG A 672 41.93 8.84 -37.21
CA ARG A 672 41.28 10.09 -37.62
C ARG A 672 41.73 10.57 -39.01
N ASP A 673 42.95 10.22 -39.42
CA ASP A 673 43.50 10.62 -40.72
C ASP A 673 43.07 9.66 -41.84
N GLY A 674 42.12 8.76 -41.57
CA GLY A 674 41.49 7.88 -42.56
C GLY A 674 42.38 6.74 -43.08
N LYS A 675 43.61 6.64 -42.58
CA LYS A 675 44.55 5.56 -42.92
C LYS A 675 44.41 4.45 -41.90
N ALA A 676 43.52 3.48 -42.16
CA ALA A 676 43.54 2.22 -41.45
C ALA A 676 44.89 1.54 -41.71
N GLY A 677 45.66 1.29 -40.64
CA GLY A 677 46.86 0.48 -40.71
C GLY A 677 46.50 -0.91 -41.24
N LYS A 678 47.31 -1.39 -42.20
CA LYS A 678 47.07 -2.49 -43.14
C LYS A 678 46.20 -2.07 -44.33
N THR A 679 46.88 -1.52 -45.34
CA THR A 679 46.53 -1.72 -46.75
C THR A 679 46.00 -3.14 -46.90
N GLU A 680 44.85 -3.33 -47.56
CA GLU A 680 44.49 -4.63 -48.09
C GLU A 680 45.69 -5.10 -48.93
N ILE A 681 46.50 -5.98 -48.35
CA ILE A 681 47.34 -6.85 -49.14
C ILE A 681 46.31 -7.73 -49.82
N ARG A 682 45.78 -7.28 -50.97
CA ARG A 682 45.50 -8.24 -52.02
C ARG A 682 46.83 -8.96 -52.15
N GLU A 683 46.93 -10.13 -51.54
CA GLU A 683 48.01 -11.04 -51.82
C GLU A 683 48.00 -11.16 -53.33
N ALA A 684 48.91 -10.46 -54.01
CA ALA A 684 49.33 -10.85 -55.32
C ALA A 684 50.07 -12.16 -55.06
N GLY A 685 49.28 -13.23 -54.86
CA GLY A 685 49.77 -14.58 -54.72
C GLY A 685 50.47 -14.88 -56.02
N ILE A 686 51.77 -14.64 -56.06
CA ILE A 686 52.68 -15.23 -57.05
C ILE A 686 52.81 -16.69 -56.61
N GLY A 687 51.70 -17.41 -56.75
CA GLY A 687 51.50 -18.77 -56.33
C GLY A 687 50.54 -19.40 -57.32
N LYS A 688 50.80 -19.22 -58.62
CA LYS A 688 50.10 -20.00 -59.63
C LYS A 688 50.86 -21.32 -59.81
N PRO A 689 50.19 -22.49 -59.73
CA PRO A 689 50.78 -23.79 -60.06
C PRO A 689 51.19 -23.92 -61.54
N GLN A 690 50.95 -22.87 -62.34
CA GLN A 690 51.27 -22.77 -63.76
C GLN A 690 52.78 -22.86 -64.05
N PHE A 691 53.66 -22.66 -63.07
CA PHE A 691 55.12 -22.81 -63.27
C PHE A 691 55.67 -24.19 -62.84
N GLN A 692 54.82 -25.16 -62.52
CA GLN A 692 55.24 -26.52 -62.16
C GLN A 692 55.25 -27.49 -63.36
N GLN A 693 54.61 -27.14 -64.48
CA GLN A 693 54.63 -27.91 -65.72
C GLN A 693 55.71 -27.40 -66.68
N LEU A 694 56.48 -28.31 -67.27
CA LEU A 694 57.59 -28.00 -68.19
C LEU A 694 57.10 -27.21 -69.43
N ASP A 695 55.89 -27.48 -69.90
CA ASP A 695 55.34 -26.85 -71.10
C ASP A 695 55.05 -25.36 -70.89
N ALA A 696 54.55 -24.99 -69.70
CA ALA A 696 54.29 -23.59 -69.36
C ALA A 696 55.58 -22.78 -69.15
N LEU A 697 56.67 -23.42 -68.70
CA LEU A 697 57.99 -22.80 -68.62
C LEU A 697 58.59 -22.55 -70.02
N ARG A 698 58.35 -23.46 -70.98
CA ARG A 698 58.77 -23.28 -72.38
C ARG A 698 57.99 -22.17 -73.09
N GLU A 699 56.68 -22.08 -72.84
CA GLU A 699 55.87 -20.94 -73.30
C GLU A 699 56.43 -19.63 -72.76
N LEU A 700 56.75 -19.57 -71.46
CA LEU A 700 57.34 -18.37 -70.85
C LEU A 700 58.70 -18.03 -71.48
N GLU A 701 59.58 -19.02 -71.65
CA GLU A 701 60.88 -18.83 -72.31
C GLU A 701 60.73 -18.25 -73.72
N SER A 702 59.75 -18.74 -74.49
CA SER A 702 59.48 -18.24 -75.85
C SER A 702 58.95 -16.80 -75.89
N THR A 703 58.29 -16.34 -74.82
CA THR A 703 57.75 -14.97 -74.70
C THR A 703 58.76 -13.96 -74.20
N LEU A 704 59.89 -14.40 -73.63
CA LEU A 704 60.91 -13.50 -73.10
C LEU A 704 61.83 -13.01 -74.22
N PRO A 705 62.06 -11.69 -74.34
CA PRO A 705 62.91 -11.13 -75.39
C PRO A 705 64.37 -11.59 -75.24
N ALA A 706 65.04 -11.88 -76.36
CA ALA A 706 66.39 -12.46 -76.42
C ALA A 706 67.48 -11.71 -75.62
N LYS A 707 67.25 -10.43 -75.26
CA LYS A 707 68.14 -9.67 -74.36
C LYS A 707 68.24 -10.22 -72.93
N LEU A 708 67.25 -11.00 -72.47
CA LEU A 708 67.24 -11.62 -71.14
C LEU A 708 67.79 -13.06 -71.14
N LEU A 709 67.90 -13.69 -72.32
CA LEU A 709 68.40 -15.05 -72.51
C LEU A 709 69.88 -15.11 -72.93
N VAL A 710 70.49 -13.96 -73.23
CA VAL A 710 71.94 -13.85 -73.50
C VAL A 710 72.62 -13.20 -72.29
N PRO A 711 73.65 -13.82 -71.67
CA PRO A 711 74.42 -13.17 -70.62
C PRO A 711 75.30 -12.09 -71.25
N ALA A 712 74.75 -10.88 -71.41
CA ALA A 712 75.51 -9.73 -71.87
C ALA A 712 76.41 -9.22 -70.75
N ALA A 713 77.66 -9.69 -70.74
CA ALA A 713 78.77 -8.99 -70.12
C ALA A 713 78.93 -7.62 -70.81
N GLY A 714 78.33 -6.57 -70.24
CA GLY A 714 78.30 -5.25 -70.87
C GLY A 714 78.00 -4.13 -69.88
N LYS A 715 79.04 -3.41 -69.49
CA LYS A 715 79.07 -2.20 -68.64
C LYS A 715 77.89 -1.25 -68.91
N HIS A 716 76.99 -1.10 -67.94
CA HIS A 716 76.06 0.04 -67.93
C HIS A 716 76.72 1.24 -67.21
N LYS A 717 77.14 2.23 -67.99
CA LYS A 717 77.54 3.57 -67.53
C LYS A 717 76.29 4.33 -67.06
N PRO A 718 76.27 4.97 -65.87
CA PRO A 718 75.17 5.82 -65.48
C PRO A 718 75.11 7.09 -66.35
N ARG A 719 73.87 7.49 -66.65
CA ARG A 719 73.46 8.61 -67.50
C ARG A 719 73.88 9.94 -66.86
N GLU A 720 74.67 10.75 -67.56
CA GLU A 720 75.06 12.10 -67.11
C GLU A 720 73.81 12.99 -66.97
N LYS A 721 73.62 13.56 -65.78
CA LYS A 721 72.60 14.58 -65.53
C LYS A 721 73.23 15.95 -65.71
N SER A 722 72.65 16.75 -66.61
CA SER A 722 72.90 18.17 -66.78
C SER A 722 72.70 18.92 -65.46
N GLY A 723 73.77 19.48 -64.92
CA GLY A 723 73.72 20.35 -63.75
C GLY A 723 75.10 20.90 -63.45
N SER A 724 75.26 22.22 -63.64
CA SER A 724 76.47 22.98 -63.28
C SER A 724 77.04 22.49 -61.95
N THR A 725 78.27 21.99 -62.00
CA THR A 725 78.91 21.33 -60.87
C THR A 725 79.26 22.35 -59.79
N ALA A 726 79.25 21.94 -58.52
CA ALA A 726 79.61 22.79 -57.37
C ALA A 726 81.01 23.45 -57.48
N LYS A 727 81.86 22.93 -58.37
CA LYS A 727 83.18 23.47 -58.71
C LYS A 727 83.07 24.80 -59.48
N GLU A 728 82.13 24.90 -60.43
CA GLU A 728 81.86 26.11 -61.21
C GLU A 728 81.24 27.22 -60.34
N ARG A 729 80.35 26.86 -59.41
CA ARG A 729 79.78 27.82 -58.43
C ARG A 729 80.83 28.36 -57.45
N LYS A 730 81.78 27.52 -57.04
CA LYS A 730 82.92 27.96 -56.22
C LYS A 730 83.84 28.90 -57.01
N GLN A 731 84.10 28.62 -58.28
CA GLN A 731 84.88 29.51 -59.14
C GLN A 731 84.20 30.87 -59.33
N ALA A 732 82.91 30.91 -59.64
CA ALA A 732 82.16 32.16 -59.80
C ALA A 732 82.10 33.00 -58.51
N ALA A 733 82.02 32.35 -57.33
CA ALA A 733 82.05 33.04 -56.04
C ALA A 733 83.44 33.63 -55.70
N ILE A 734 84.52 32.93 -56.07
CA ILE A 734 85.90 33.42 -55.90
C ILE A 734 86.16 34.60 -56.85
N GLU A 735 85.68 34.51 -58.09
CA GLU A 735 85.84 35.56 -59.11
C GLU A 735 85.08 36.84 -58.71
N ALA A 736 83.85 36.70 -58.18
CA ALA A 736 83.09 37.82 -57.62
C ALA A 736 83.78 38.46 -56.40
N HIS A 737 84.46 37.67 -55.57
CA HIS A 737 85.21 38.18 -54.42
C HIS A 737 86.48 38.94 -54.85
N LEU A 738 87.19 38.45 -55.87
CA LEU A 738 88.37 39.10 -56.44
C LEU A 738 88.02 40.45 -57.09
N LEU A 739 86.93 40.53 -57.86
CA LEU A 739 86.44 41.79 -58.43
C LEU A 739 86.06 42.82 -57.35
N LYS A 740 85.49 42.35 -56.24
CA LYS A 740 85.15 43.22 -55.11
C LYS A 740 86.41 43.74 -54.40
N MET A 741 87.43 42.89 -54.20
CA MET A 741 88.72 43.33 -53.66
C MET A 741 89.43 44.33 -54.58
N GLU A 742 89.40 44.12 -55.90
CA GLU A 742 89.97 45.06 -56.87
C GLU A 742 89.33 46.44 -56.78
N SER A 743 87.99 46.50 -56.61
CA SER A 743 87.27 47.76 -56.43
C SER A 743 87.60 48.50 -55.13
N ILE A 744 87.89 47.75 -54.05
CA ILE A 744 88.30 48.32 -52.77
C ILE A 744 89.71 48.86 -52.88
N ILE A 745 90.65 48.10 -53.47
CA ILE A 745 92.04 48.55 -53.65
C ILE A 745 92.12 49.79 -54.56
N LYS A 746 91.29 49.89 -55.60
CA LYS A 746 91.17 51.11 -56.42
C LYS A 746 90.68 52.30 -55.59
N LYS A 747 89.65 52.13 -54.77
CA LYS A 747 89.18 53.18 -53.85
C LYS A 747 90.23 53.59 -52.82
N THR A 748 90.98 52.65 -52.25
CA THR A 748 92.03 52.97 -51.27
C THR A 748 93.23 53.66 -51.92
N LYS A 749 93.52 53.39 -53.20
CA LYS A 749 94.52 54.14 -53.98
C LYS A 749 94.05 55.56 -54.31
N GLU A 750 92.79 55.72 -54.70
CA GLU A 750 92.18 57.03 -54.98
C GLU A 750 92.05 57.91 -53.71
N GLU A 751 91.85 57.29 -52.54
CA GLU A 751 91.81 57.97 -51.24
C GLU A 751 93.22 58.31 -50.70
N ASN A 752 94.27 57.55 -51.03
CA ASN A 752 95.66 57.85 -50.66
C ASN A 752 96.34 58.90 -51.57
N GLU A 753 95.83 59.15 -52.78
CA GLU A 753 96.36 60.17 -53.69
C GLU A 753 95.73 61.57 -53.48
N ARG A 754 94.72 61.69 -52.61
CA ARG A 754 94.02 62.96 -52.29
C ARG A 754 93.94 63.20 -50.78
N GLY A 755 95.06 63.55 -50.14
CA GLY A 755 95.01 64.05 -48.76
C GLY A 755 96.31 63.97 -47.97
N GLY A 756 97.30 64.78 -48.35
CA GLY A 756 98.38 65.20 -47.46
C GLY A 756 97.95 66.39 -46.59
N GLU A 757 98.59 66.51 -45.43
CA GLU A 757 98.54 67.59 -44.43
C GLU A 757 97.47 67.54 -43.32
N GLY A 758 97.97 67.56 -42.07
CA GLY A 758 97.34 68.32 -40.98
C GLY A 758 96.83 67.56 -39.76
N GLY A 759 97.66 67.51 -38.71
CA GLY A 759 97.24 68.00 -37.38
C GLY A 759 96.58 67.04 -36.38
N LYS A 760 97.33 66.76 -35.31
CA LYS A 760 96.94 66.06 -34.06
C LYS A 760 95.78 66.75 -33.32
N ASN A 761 94.83 65.97 -32.79
CA ASN A 761 94.49 66.00 -31.36
C ASN A 761 93.47 64.93 -30.94
N HIS A 762 93.67 64.46 -29.71
CA HIS A 762 92.81 63.57 -28.96
C HIS A 762 91.33 63.99 -28.97
N SER A 763 90.43 63.08 -29.35
CA SER A 763 89.18 62.89 -28.63
C SER A 763 88.58 61.51 -28.95
N ARG A 764 88.15 60.81 -27.89
CA ARG A 764 87.24 59.67 -27.96
C ARG A 764 85.92 60.15 -28.57
N LEU A 765 85.54 59.64 -29.73
CA LEU A 765 84.16 59.59 -30.24
C LEU A 765 84.08 58.35 -31.16
N SER A 766 83.42 57.25 -30.81
CA SER A 766 81.97 57.01 -30.69
C SER A 766 81.24 56.99 -32.04
N ALA A 767 80.92 55.77 -32.53
CA ALA A 767 79.73 55.37 -33.29
C ALA A 767 80.03 53.95 -33.86
N ALA A 768 79.24 52.90 -33.70
CA ALA A 768 77.81 52.84 -33.49
C ALA A 768 77.44 52.33 -32.09
N SER A 769 76.64 53.18 -31.47
CA SER A 769 75.98 53.05 -30.19
C SER A 769 74.90 51.96 -30.21
N PRO A 770 74.42 51.58 -29.00
CA PRO A 770 73.36 50.61 -28.78
C PRO A 770 72.08 51.10 -29.44
N SER A 771 71.30 50.18 -29.98
CA SER A 771 69.96 50.51 -30.47
C SER A 771 69.10 51.04 -29.31
N GLN A 772 68.96 52.37 -29.29
CA GLN A 772 67.82 53.06 -28.75
C GLN A 772 66.56 52.38 -29.32
N ARG A 773 65.78 51.72 -28.48
CA ARG A 773 64.34 51.61 -28.72
C ARG A 773 63.73 52.95 -28.32
N ALA A 774 63.94 53.91 -29.21
CA ALA A 774 63.01 55.00 -29.42
C ALA A 774 61.62 54.39 -29.67
N SER A 775 60.64 55.06 -29.07
CA SER A 775 59.22 54.86 -29.28
C SER A 775 58.87 54.53 -30.73
N VAL A 776 58.35 53.32 -30.96
CA VAL A 776 57.55 53.10 -32.16
C VAL A 776 56.29 53.95 -32.01
N LYS A 777 56.23 55.07 -32.75
CA LYS A 777 54.96 55.72 -33.09
C LYS A 777 54.10 54.64 -33.75
N GLN A 778 53.06 54.18 -33.07
CA GLN A 778 51.99 53.43 -33.70
C GLN A 778 51.34 54.36 -34.73
N GLN A 779 51.52 54.04 -36.02
CA GLN A 779 50.71 54.57 -37.10
C GLN A 779 49.25 54.20 -36.81
N GLN A 780 48.38 55.22 -36.72
CA GLN A 780 46.94 55.01 -36.71
C GLN A 780 46.52 54.42 -38.06
N LEU A 781 45.86 53.26 -38.03
CA LEU A 781 45.21 52.66 -39.19
C LEU A 781 43.97 53.51 -39.54
N VAL A 782 44.03 54.21 -40.68
CA VAL A 782 42.88 54.93 -41.27
C VAL A 782 42.00 53.93 -42.03
N ARG A 783 40.68 53.99 -41.83
CA ARG A 783 39.69 53.19 -42.60
C ARG A 783 39.62 53.68 -44.05
N PRO A 784 39.47 52.79 -45.04
CA PRO A 784 39.25 53.20 -46.42
C PRO A 784 37.81 53.74 -46.63
N PRO A 785 37.59 54.65 -47.60
CA PRO A 785 36.29 55.21 -47.91
C PRO A 785 35.39 54.23 -48.66
N THR A 786 34.07 54.38 -48.47
CA THR A 786 33.01 53.57 -49.06
C THR A 786 32.76 53.98 -50.53
N PRO A 787 32.50 53.04 -51.46
CA PRO A 787 32.38 53.39 -52.89
C PRO A 787 30.98 53.92 -53.25
N ASP A 788 30.96 54.96 -54.10
CA ASP A 788 29.77 55.54 -54.71
C ASP A 788 29.32 54.73 -55.94
N TYR A 789 28.02 54.45 -56.04
CA TYR A 789 27.39 53.91 -57.25
C TYR A 789 26.85 55.06 -58.11
N ALA A 790 27.35 55.17 -59.33
CA ALA A 790 26.78 56.03 -60.36
C ALA A 790 25.58 55.31 -61.03
N LEU A 791 24.44 56.00 -61.12
CA LEU A 791 23.30 55.60 -61.96
C LEU A 791 23.18 56.62 -63.09
N ALA A 792 23.19 56.13 -64.32
CA ALA A 792 22.93 56.92 -65.51
C ALA A 792 21.80 56.29 -66.32
N HIS A 793 21.02 57.19 -66.94
CA HIS A 793 19.89 57.03 -67.88
C HIS A 793 18.51 56.75 -67.27
N ALA A 794 17.39 57.25 -67.79
CA ALA A 794 16.97 58.51 -68.43
C ALA A 794 15.50 58.29 -68.81
N ALA A 795 14.68 59.33 -68.61
CA ALA A 795 13.40 59.63 -69.26
C ALA A 795 12.10 58.90 -68.85
N GLU A 796 11.04 59.73 -68.79
CA GLU A 796 9.59 59.48 -68.81
C GLU A 796 8.85 59.25 -67.47
N ALA A 797 8.18 60.33 -66.99
CA ALA A 797 6.75 60.36 -66.61
C ALA A 797 6.45 61.55 -65.64
N GLN A 798 6.24 62.74 -66.21
CA GLN A 798 5.71 63.91 -65.49
C GLN A 798 4.22 63.69 -65.17
N GLU A 799 3.89 63.04 -64.05
CA GLU A 799 2.56 63.18 -63.42
C GLU A 799 2.51 62.77 -61.93
N HIS A 800 3.56 62.13 -61.38
CA HIS A 800 3.62 61.74 -59.95
C HIS A 800 4.35 62.73 -59.00
N ASP A 801 4.98 63.78 -59.52
CA ASP A 801 5.87 64.65 -58.71
C ASP A 801 5.15 65.49 -57.65
N VAL A 802 3.87 65.84 -57.86
CA VAL A 802 3.14 66.70 -56.92
C VAL A 802 2.74 65.95 -55.65
N GLU A 803 2.31 64.69 -55.76
CA GLU A 803 1.95 63.87 -54.60
C GLU A 803 3.18 63.49 -53.76
N ASP A 804 4.30 63.22 -54.41
CA ASP A 804 5.54 62.91 -53.73
C ASP A 804 6.18 64.15 -53.08
N ALA A 805 6.04 65.34 -53.69
CA ALA A 805 6.41 66.59 -53.04
C ALA A 805 5.59 66.87 -51.78
N VAL A 806 4.28 66.59 -51.79
CA VAL A 806 3.41 66.74 -50.60
C VAL A 806 3.78 65.75 -49.50
N ARG A 807 4.06 64.47 -49.84
CA ARG A 807 4.57 63.50 -48.87
C ARG A 807 5.92 63.91 -48.28
N LEU A 808 6.80 64.48 -49.09
CA LEU A 808 8.12 64.91 -48.65
C LEU A 808 8.02 66.11 -47.70
N LEU A 809 7.11 67.04 -47.98
CA LEU A 809 6.80 68.17 -47.10
C LEU A 809 6.21 67.70 -45.75
N GLN A 810 5.28 66.74 -45.76
CA GLN A 810 4.71 66.16 -44.54
C GLN A 810 5.76 65.41 -43.70
N LYS A 811 6.70 64.69 -44.34
CA LYS A 811 7.82 64.04 -43.65
C LYS A 811 8.77 65.05 -43.02
N LEU A 812 9.06 66.15 -43.72
CA LEU A 812 9.89 67.24 -43.20
C LEU A 812 9.25 67.94 -41.99
N LEU A 813 7.95 68.23 -42.06
CA LEU A 813 7.23 68.84 -40.94
C LEU A 813 7.15 67.92 -39.72
N ARG A 814 6.91 66.61 -39.91
CA ARG A 814 7.00 65.61 -38.82
C ARG A 814 8.41 65.52 -38.24
N GLY A 815 9.44 65.48 -39.09
CA GLY A 815 10.84 65.46 -38.66
C GLY A 815 11.22 66.68 -37.83
N ARG A 816 10.72 67.87 -38.23
CA ARG A 816 10.98 69.12 -37.51
C ARG A 816 10.24 69.18 -36.18
N ALA A 817 9.00 68.70 -36.11
CA ALA A 817 8.25 68.59 -34.85
C ALA A 817 8.96 67.66 -33.85
N VAL A 818 9.46 66.51 -34.32
CA VAL A 818 10.23 65.57 -33.48
C VAL A 818 11.55 66.16 -33.00
N GLN A 819 12.26 66.90 -33.86
CA GLN A 819 13.47 67.63 -33.46
C GLN A 819 13.17 68.68 -32.37
N ASN A 820 12.08 69.43 -32.49
CA ASN A 820 11.69 70.41 -31.49
C ASN A 820 11.31 69.73 -30.16
N MET A 821 10.58 68.60 -30.18
CA MET A 821 10.30 67.82 -28.97
C MET A 821 11.59 67.25 -28.32
N MET A 822 12.57 66.83 -29.13
CA MET A 822 13.87 66.40 -28.61
C MET A 822 14.67 67.57 -28.01
N PHE A 823 14.56 68.77 -28.59
CA PHE A 823 15.24 69.96 -28.08
C PHE A 823 14.66 70.40 -26.75
N GLU A 824 13.32 70.44 -26.61
CA GLU A 824 12.64 70.63 -25.32
C GLU A 824 13.04 69.54 -24.31
N GLY A 825 13.12 68.28 -24.75
CA GLY A 825 13.55 67.17 -23.91
C GLY A 825 15.00 67.32 -23.41
N LYS A 826 15.87 67.93 -24.22
CA LYS A 826 17.26 68.25 -23.86
C LYS A 826 17.34 69.42 -22.88
N GLU A 827 16.54 70.48 -23.08
CA GLU A 827 16.47 71.59 -22.13
C GLU A 827 15.99 71.12 -20.75
N ARG A 828 14.92 70.32 -20.70
CA ARG A 828 14.38 69.75 -19.45
C ARG A 828 15.36 68.85 -18.69
N ARG A 829 16.41 68.35 -19.35
CA ARG A 829 17.41 67.44 -18.78
C ARG A 829 18.83 68.02 -18.82
N SER A 830 18.95 69.31 -19.12
CA SER A 830 20.23 69.98 -19.26
C SER A 830 21.03 69.98 -17.95
N GLU A 831 20.35 70.15 -16.81
CA GLU A 831 20.93 70.06 -15.47
C GLU A 831 21.48 68.65 -15.19
N LEU A 832 20.70 67.60 -15.47
CA LEU A 832 21.15 66.20 -15.30
C LEU A 832 22.34 65.86 -16.21
N ILE A 833 22.37 66.40 -17.44
CA ILE A 833 23.48 66.21 -18.36
C ILE A 833 24.73 66.96 -17.87
N ALA A 834 24.58 68.14 -17.27
CA ALA A 834 25.68 68.87 -16.65
C ALA A 834 26.23 68.13 -15.43
N GLU A 835 25.35 67.55 -14.61
CA GLU A 835 25.71 66.74 -13.45
C GLU A 835 26.50 65.48 -13.84
N LEU A 836 26.04 64.77 -14.88
CA LEU A 836 26.72 63.59 -15.41
C LEU A 836 28.08 63.93 -16.04
N ARG A 837 28.22 65.10 -16.66
CA ARG A 837 29.51 65.56 -17.20
C ARG A 837 30.49 65.97 -16.11
N ALA A 838 30.02 66.59 -15.03
CA ALA A 838 30.84 66.88 -13.86
C ALA A 838 31.33 65.60 -13.17
N ALA A 839 30.47 64.57 -13.11
CA ALA A 839 30.83 63.24 -12.62
C ALA A 839 31.90 62.57 -13.50
N ASP A 840 31.78 62.66 -14.83
CA ASP A 840 32.79 62.12 -15.76
C ASP A 840 34.13 62.86 -15.66
N GLU A 841 34.14 64.18 -15.48
CA GLU A 841 35.37 64.97 -15.26
C GLU A 841 36.07 64.59 -13.94
N GLN A 842 35.32 64.35 -12.86
CA GLN A 842 35.87 63.83 -11.61
C GLN A 842 36.46 62.42 -11.79
N LEU A 843 35.83 61.57 -12.60
CA LEU A 843 36.30 60.22 -12.91
C LEU A 843 37.58 60.24 -13.75
N ILE A 844 37.72 61.21 -14.66
CA ILE A 844 38.94 61.42 -15.46
C ILE A 844 40.08 61.94 -14.58
N LEU A 845 39.81 62.86 -13.65
CA LEU A 845 40.79 63.33 -12.65
C LEU A 845 41.26 62.20 -11.72
N GLN A 846 40.34 61.36 -11.25
CA GLN A 846 40.66 60.16 -10.47
C GLN A 846 41.53 59.17 -11.26
N ARG A 847 41.20 58.89 -12.52
CA ARG A 847 42.03 58.02 -13.37
C ARG A 847 43.41 58.59 -13.66
N ARG A 848 43.53 59.91 -13.78
CA ARG A 848 44.82 60.58 -14.03
C ARG A 848 45.71 60.51 -12.78
N ASN A 849 45.14 60.72 -11.59
CA ASN A 849 45.82 60.52 -10.32
C ASN A 849 46.17 59.04 -10.05
N GLU A 850 45.31 58.09 -10.45
CA GLU A 850 45.62 56.64 -10.41
C GLU A 850 46.79 56.27 -11.35
N PHE A 851 46.88 56.90 -12.52
CA PHE A 851 47.93 56.60 -13.50
C PHE A 851 49.32 57.09 -13.04
N GLU A 852 49.39 58.22 -12.31
CA GLU A 852 50.63 58.70 -11.69
C GLU A 852 51.02 57.87 -10.45
N LEU A 853 50.05 57.33 -9.70
CA LEU A 853 50.32 56.46 -8.55
C LEU A 853 50.83 55.05 -8.92
N LEU A 854 50.56 54.58 -10.14
CA LEU A 854 50.87 53.23 -10.62
C LEU A 854 52.35 53.00 -10.99
N GLN A 855 53.21 54.03 -10.97
CA GLN A 855 54.65 53.87 -11.25
C GLN A 855 55.51 53.50 -10.02
N GLY A 856 54.93 53.41 -8.81
CA GLY A 856 55.68 53.09 -7.59
C GLY A 856 55.34 51.72 -6.97
N SER A 857 56.32 50.81 -6.96
CA SER A 857 56.47 49.62 -6.08
C SER A 857 55.31 48.60 -5.97
N GLY A 858 55.54 47.39 -6.51
CA GLY A 858 54.56 46.30 -6.63
C GLY A 858 54.10 45.59 -5.35
N GLU A 859 54.60 45.90 -4.16
CA GLU A 859 54.22 45.18 -2.93
C GLU A 859 52.88 45.61 -2.33
N GLU A 860 52.43 46.86 -2.49
CA GLU A 860 51.11 47.29 -1.98
C GLU A 860 49.92 46.74 -2.80
N SER A 861 50.16 46.33 -4.04
CA SER A 861 49.12 45.84 -4.94
C SER A 861 48.49 44.52 -4.46
N ILE A 862 49.27 43.65 -3.82
CA ILE A 862 48.79 42.37 -3.29
C ILE A 862 47.89 42.59 -2.06
N ASN A 863 48.26 43.52 -1.17
CA ASN A 863 47.45 43.85 -0.01
C ASN A 863 46.15 44.56 -0.39
N ARG A 864 46.14 45.40 -1.42
CA ARG A 864 44.91 46.05 -1.91
C ARG A 864 43.97 45.10 -2.64
N VAL A 865 44.49 44.13 -3.39
CA VAL A 865 43.67 43.06 -3.98
C VAL A 865 43.09 42.16 -2.89
N ALA A 866 43.85 41.89 -1.82
CA ALA A 866 43.35 41.13 -0.67
C ALA A 866 42.25 41.89 0.11
N THR A 867 42.38 43.21 0.31
CA THR A 867 41.33 44.01 0.98
C THR A 867 40.11 44.24 0.11
N ALA A 868 40.28 44.40 -1.22
CA ALA A 868 39.16 44.47 -2.17
C ALA A 868 38.41 43.13 -2.29
N ALA A 869 39.13 42.00 -2.24
CA ALA A 869 38.50 40.68 -2.18
C ALA A 869 37.76 40.48 -0.85
N LYS A 870 38.34 40.91 0.27
CA LYS A 870 37.71 40.83 1.59
C LYS A 870 36.41 41.65 1.66
N THR A 871 36.43 42.90 1.20
CA THR A 871 35.24 43.76 1.19
C THR A 871 34.16 43.28 0.22
N ARG A 872 34.54 42.65 -0.90
CA ARG A 872 33.58 42.00 -1.80
C ARG A 872 32.90 40.80 -1.14
N VAL A 873 33.67 39.95 -0.44
CA VAL A 873 33.12 38.81 0.31
C VAL A 873 32.24 39.29 1.47
N GLU A 874 32.66 40.34 2.18
CA GLU A 874 31.84 40.97 3.24
C GLU A 874 30.53 41.54 2.67
N GLY A 875 30.56 42.20 1.51
CA GLY A 875 29.36 42.71 0.84
C GLY A 875 28.42 41.62 0.34
N GLU A 876 28.97 40.50 -0.15
CA GLU A 876 28.19 39.33 -0.58
C GLU A 876 27.51 38.66 0.62
N VAL A 877 28.23 38.46 1.73
CA VAL A 877 27.67 37.91 2.97
C VAL A 877 26.62 38.84 3.58
N VAL A 878 26.81 40.16 3.54
CA VAL A 878 25.81 41.13 4.00
C VAL A 878 24.57 41.11 3.09
N SER A 879 24.74 41.01 1.77
CA SER A 879 23.62 40.89 0.84
C SER A 879 22.83 39.59 1.06
N GLU A 880 23.51 38.47 1.26
CA GLU A 880 22.87 37.19 1.55
C GLU A 880 22.16 37.20 2.92
N MET A 881 22.76 37.81 3.95
CA MET A 881 22.09 37.99 5.24
C MET A 881 20.85 38.88 5.13
N LEU A 882 20.91 39.98 4.38
CA LEU A 882 19.75 40.86 4.20
C LEU A 882 18.63 40.18 3.40
N ASP A 883 18.97 39.41 2.37
CA ASP A 883 18.00 38.60 1.63
C ASP A 883 17.41 37.48 2.50
N PHE A 884 18.23 36.82 3.32
CA PHE A 884 17.77 35.83 4.29
C PHE A 884 16.83 36.44 5.34
N LEU A 885 17.20 37.57 5.95
CA LEU A 885 16.37 38.27 6.93
C LEU A 885 15.07 38.78 6.32
N SER A 886 15.10 39.25 5.06
CA SER A 886 13.91 39.64 4.31
C SER A 886 12.97 38.44 4.08
N LYS A 887 13.52 37.30 3.68
CA LYS A 887 12.77 36.04 3.50
C LYS A 887 12.21 35.52 4.82
N GLU A 888 12.96 35.56 5.91
CA GLU A 888 12.46 35.16 7.24
C GLU A 888 11.40 36.11 7.76
N LEU A 889 11.50 37.41 7.51
CA LEU A 889 10.48 38.37 7.89
C LEU A 889 9.19 38.13 7.10
N SER A 890 9.28 37.80 5.80
CA SER A 890 8.13 37.37 4.99
C SER A 890 7.52 36.07 5.50
N ARG A 891 8.37 35.06 5.79
CA ARG A 891 7.96 33.76 6.33
C ARG A 891 7.27 33.91 7.68
N SER A 892 7.80 34.75 8.57
CA SER A 892 7.23 35.05 9.89
C SER A 892 5.85 35.71 9.78
N ARG A 893 5.69 36.66 8.85
CA ARG A 893 4.37 37.28 8.57
C ARG A 893 3.35 36.28 8.02
N GLU A 894 3.76 35.39 7.11
CA GLU A 894 2.89 34.34 6.59
C GLU A 894 2.55 33.29 7.67
N MET A 895 3.50 32.92 8.52
CA MET A 895 3.24 32.06 9.69
C MET A 895 2.25 32.70 10.66
N ALA A 896 2.34 34.02 10.91
CA ALA A 896 1.39 34.73 11.75
C ALA A 896 -0.04 34.72 11.14
N LYS A 897 -0.16 34.93 9.82
CA LYS A 897 -1.45 34.82 9.12
C LYS A 897 -2.01 33.40 9.19
N MET A 898 -1.18 32.38 8.98
CA MET A 898 -1.58 30.98 9.07
C MET A 898 -2.03 30.62 10.50
N ARG A 899 -1.32 31.09 11.53
CA ARG A 899 -1.73 30.92 12.94
C ARG A 899 -3.10 31.54 13.22
N ALA A 900 -3.34 32.76 12.73
CA ALA A 900 -4.66 33.40 12.86
C ALA A 900 -5.77 32.59 12.15
N PHE A 901 -5.47 32.01 10.98
CA PHE A 901 -6.39 31.13 10.27
C PHE A 901 -6.69 29.83 11.03
N VAL A 902 -5.67 29.21 11.64
CA VAL A 902 -5.81 28.00 12.44
C VAL A 902 -6.63 28.27 13.70
N ILE A 903 -6.40 29.38 14.39
CA ILE A 903 -7.20 29.78 15.57
C ILE A 903 -8.66 29.92 15.18
N LYS A 904 -8.97 30.65 14.10
CA LYS A 904 -10.33 30.83 13.60
C LYS A 904 -10.98 29.51 13.17
N ALA A 905 -10.22 28.61 12.54
CA ALA A 905 -10.70 27.30 12.17
C ALA A 905 -10.99 26.41 13.39
N ASN A 906 -10.17 26.50 14.44
CA ASN A 906 -10.37 25.78 15.70
C ASN A 906 -11.59 26.32 16.47
N GLU A 907 -11.83 27.62 16.48
CA GLU A 907 -13.06 28.20 17.04
C GLU A 907 -14.29 27.69 16.30
N GLN A 908 -14.28 27.71 14.96
CA GLN A 908 -15.38 27.16 14.16
C GLN A 908 -15.57 25.66 14.37
N ARG A 909 -14.48 24.92 14.57
CA ARG A 909 -14.54 23.49 14.90
C ARG A 909 -15.18 23.26 16.25
N ARG A 910 -14.80 24.01 17.30
CA ARG A 910 -15.42 23.91 18.63
C ARG A 910 -16.91 24.22 18.59
N VAL A 911 -17.33 25.24 17.83
CA VAL A 911 -18.75 25.56 17.64
C VAL A 911 -19.50 24.39 17.02
N ARG A 912 -18.95 23.77 15.96
CA ARG A 912 -19.56 22.58 15.34
C ARG A 912 -19.56 21.36 16.25
N GLU A 913 -18.50 21.14 17.02
CA GLU A 913 -18.42 20.04 17.98
C GLU A 913 -19.47 20.18 19.09
N VAL A 914 -19.75 21.41 19.54
CA VAL A 914 -20.84 21.69 20.49
C VAL A 914 -22.21 21.49 19.85
N GLU A 915 -22.42 21.96 18.62
CA GLU A 915 -23.69 21.76 17.89
C GLU A 915 -23.96 20.28 17.59
N GLU A 916 -22.94 19.52 17.16
CA GLU A 916 -23.03 18.09 16.94
C GLU A 916 -23.21 17.32 18.25
N GLY A 917 -22.51 17.73 19.32
CA GLY A 917 -22.70 17.18 20.66
C GLY A 917 -24.14 17.32 21.15
N GLY A 918 -24.73 18.51 20.97
CA GLY A 918 -26.14 18.76 21.28
C GLY A 918 -27.10 17.92 20.44
N ARG A 919 -26.81 17.72 19.15
CA ARG A 919 -27.62 16.83 18.28
C ARG A 919 -27.51 15.36 18.71
N ARG A 920 -26.31 14.88 19.05
CA ARG A 920 -26.10 13.51 19.55
C ARG A 920 -26.85 13.26 20.84
N GLN A 921 -26.76 14.19 21.79
CA GLN A 921 -27.49 14.09 23.05
C GLN A 921 -29.02 14.07 22.84
N ALA A 922 -29.53 14.86 21.90
CA ALA A 922 -30.95 14.85 21.54
C ALA A 922 -31.38 13.54 20.85
N GLU A 923 -30.51 12.96 20.02
CA GLU A 923 -30.75 11.66 19.36
C GLU A 923 -30.68 10.50 20.35
N ASP A 924 -29.75 10.54 21.30
CA ASP A 924 -29.61 9.53 22.37
C ASP A 924 -30.86 9.54 23.29
N LEU A 925 -31.34 10.72 23.68
CA LEU A 925 -32.60 10.87 24.42
C LEU A 925 -33.81 10.33 23.64
N LEU A 926 -33.81 10.50 22.31
CA LEU A 926 -34.88 9.99 21.46
C LEU A 926 -34.84 8.45 21.38
N ARG A 927 -33.64 7.88 21.26
CA ARG A 927 -33.42 6.42 21.27
C ARG A 927 -33.79 5.78 22.60
N GLU A 928 -33.42 6.40 23.73
CA GLU A 928 -33.82 5.92 25.06
C GLU A 928 -35.35 5.86 25.18
N ARG A 929 -36.05 6.88 24.68
CA ARG A 929 -37.51 6.92 24.67
C ARG A 929 -38.10 5.85 23.75
N GLU A 930 -37.53 5.66 22.56
CA GLU A 930 -37.97 4.62 21.62
C GLU A 930 -37.72 3.21 22.17
N ASP A 931 -36.61 2.98 22.87
CA ASP A 931 -36.28 1.72 23.53
C ASP A 931 -37.26 1.40 24.68
N GLU A 932 -37.65 2.40 25.47
CA GLU A 932 -38.70 2.21 26.48
C GLU A 932 -40.05 1.86 25.85
N VAL A 933 -40.43 2.55 24.78
CA VAL A 933 -41.67 2.25 24.04
C VAL A 933 -41.62 0.84 23.45
N PHE A 934 -40.51 0.45 22.82
CA PHE A 934 -40.31 -0.88 22.26
C PHE A 934 -40.38 -1.96 23.34
N ARG A 935 -39.73 -1.74 24.50
CA ARG A 935 -39.77 -2.68 25.63
C ARG A 935 -41.20 -2.88 26.14
N ARG A 936 -42.01 -1.82 26.20
CA ARG A 936 -43.44 -1.90 26.56
C ARG A 936 -44.26 -2.65 25.51
N VAL A 937 -44.04 -2.38 24.22
CA VAL A 937 -44.73 -3.09 23.12
C VAL A 937 -44.39 -4.58 23.12
N MET A 938 -43.12 -4.94 23.34
CA MET A 938 -42.68 -6.32 23.43
C MET A 938 -43.28 -7.05 24.63
N GLN A 939 -43.41 -6.36 25.77
CA GLN A 939 -44.08 -6.89 26.95
C GLN A 939 -45.54 -7.22 26.63
N VAL A 940 -46.29 -6.28 26.02
CA VAL A 940 -47.68 -6.51 25.61
C VAL A 940 -47.78 -7.65 24.60
N HIS A 941 -46.85 -7.74 23.64
CA HIS A 941 -46.87 -8.83 22.67
C HIS A 941 -46.62 -10.19 23.32
N GLN A 942 -45.69 -10.27 24.27
CA GLN A 942 -45.45 -11.49 25.04
C GLN A 942 -46.65 -11.88 25.88
N GLU A 943 -47.30 -10.93 26.56
CA GLU A 943 -48.54 -11.14 27.31
C GLU A 943 -49.65 -11.67 26.38
N THR A 944 -49.92 -11.02 25.25
CA THR A 944 -50.93 -11.49 24.29
C THR A 944 -50.61 -12.88 23.71
N SER A 945 -49.34 -13.19 23.48
CA SER A 945 -48.93 -14.52 22.98
C SER A 945 -49.11 -15.60 24.04
N ARG A 946 -48.92 -15.24 25.31
CA ARG A 946 -49.10 -16.15 26.44
C ARG A 946 -50.57 -16.44 26.67
N ASP A 947 -51.39 -15.39 26.70
CA ASP A 947 -52.85 -15.51 26.84
C ASP A 947 -53.44 -16.37 25.71
N PHE A 948 -52.99 -16.18 24.46
CA PHE A 948 -53.41 -17.02 23.34
C PHE A 948 -53.03 -18.50 23.51
N VAL A 949 -51.82 -18.78 24.02
CA VAL A 949 -51.38 -20.15 24.28
C VAL A 949 -52.18 -20.77 25.43
N ASP A 950 -52.46 -20.00 26.48
CA ASP A 950 -53.23 -20.45 27.63
C ASP A 950 -54.69 -20.76 27.21
N ASP A 951 -55.32 -19.92 26.38
CA ASP A 951 -56.66 -20.17 25.81
C ASP A 951 -56.69 -21.48 24.98
N VAL A 952 -55.69 -21.69 24.11
CA VAL A 952 -55.61 -22.92 23.29
C VAL A 952 -55.38 -24.15 24.16
N LEU A 953 -54.56 -24.03 25.20
CA LEU A 953 -54.31 -25.14 26.13
C LEU A 953 -55.55 -25.46 26.96
N GLU A 954 -56.33 -24.46 27.37
CA GLU A 954 -57.58 -24.64 28.11
C GLU A 954 -58.65 -25.33 27.24
N GLU A 955 -58.76 -24.94 25.96
CA GLU A 955 -59.65 -25.60 25.00
C GLU A 955 -59.28 -27.08 24.79
N ILE A 956 -57.99 -27.37 24.59
CA ILE A 956 -57.50 -28.76 24.43
C ILE A 956 -57.73 -29.57 25.72
N ALA A 957 -57.50 -28.97 26.89
CA ALA A 957 -57.73 -29.64 28.18
C ALA A 957 -59.21 -29.98 28.38
N LEU A 958 -60.11 -29.07 28.02
CA LEU A 958 -61.55 -29.30 28.05
C LEU A 958 -61.96 -30.43 27.10
N GLU A 959 -61.45 -30.43 25.86
CA GLU A 959 -61.77 -31.46 24.87
C GLU A 959 -61.29 -32.86 25.30
N GLN A 960 -60.08 -32.95 25.87
CA GLN A 960 -59.52 -34.19 26.44
C GLN A 960 -60.33 -34.68 27.66
N SER A 961 -60.71 -33.76 28.56
CA SER A 961 -61.52 -34.10 29.73
C SER A 961 -62.90 -34.66 29.31
N HIS A 962 -63.51 -34.08 28.27
CA HIS A 962 -64.79 -34.51 27.74
C HIS A 962 -64.69 -35.90 27.09
N THR A 963 -63.65 -36.15 26.28
CA THR A 963 -63.43 -37.48 25.68
C THR A 963 -63.14 -38.54 26.73
N GLN A 964 -62.39 -38.22 27.78
CA GLN A 964 -62.13 -39.12 28.90
C GLN A 964 -63.40 -39.45 29.69
N ALA A 965 -64.25 -38.45 29.96
CA ALA A 965 -65.53 -38.65 30.63
C ALA A 965 -66.48 -39.54 29.80
N LEU A 966 -66.51 -39.36 28.48
CA LEU A 966 -67.29 -40.22 27.57
C LEU A 966 -66.78 -41.67 27.57
N HIS A 967 -65.46 -41.87 27.60
CA HIS A 967 -64.86 -43.19 27.67
C HIS A 967 -65.20 -43.89 29.00
N GLU A 968 -65.16 -43.17 30.12
CA GLU A 968 -65.52 -43.72 31.43
C GLU A 968 -67.02 -44.06 31.53
N LEU A 969 -67.89 -43.22 30.98
CA LEU A 969 -69.33 -43.52 30.86
C LEU A 969 -69.57 -44.77 30.03
N HIS A 970 -68.85 -44.97 28.93
CA HIS A 970 -68.99 -46.14 28.08
C HIS A 970 -68.59 -47.44 28.80
N VAL A 971 -67.52 -47.40 29.60
CA VAL A 971 -67.07 -48.53 30.43
C VAL A 971 -68.07 -48.83 31.56
N ARG A 972 -68.73 -47.82 32.13
CA ARG A 972 -69.77 -48.02 33.15
C ARG A 972 -71.09 -48.53 32.55
N SER A 973 -71.45 -48.11 31.34
CA SER A 973 -72.64 -48.57 30.61
C SER A 973 -72.60 -50.06 30.29
N SER A 974 -71.45 -50.57 29.86
CA SER A 974 -71.28 -51.99 29.51
C SER A 974 -71.41 -52.94 30.73
N GLY A 975 -71.26 -52.43 31.95
CA GLY A 975 -71.58 -53.16 33.18
C GLY A 975 -73.08 -53.23 33.50
N VAL A 976 -73.88 -52.30 32.98
CA VAL A 976 -75.34 -52.22 33.20
C VAL A 976 -76.10 -53.00 32.14
N ASP A 977 -75.60 -53.07 30.91
CA ASP A 977 -76.22 -53.82 29.80
C ASP A 977 -76.45 -55.30 30.14
N GLY A 978 -75.54 -55.93 30.90
CA GLY A 978 -75.71 -57.31 31.35
C GLY A 978 -76.86 -57.51 32.35
N ILE A 979 -77.20 -56.48 33.14
CA ILE A 979 -78.30 -56.51 34.11
C ILE A 979 -79.63 -56.24 33.41
N VAL A 980 -79.65 -55.32 32.43
CA VAL A 980 -80.83 -54.99 31.62
C VAL A 980 -81.23 -56.17 30.75
N LEU A 981 -80.28 -56.84 30.08
CA LEU A 981 -80.56 -58.01 29.24
C LEU A 981 -81.07 -59.21 30.07
N HIS A 982 -80.67 -59.32 31.33
CA HIS A 982 -81.14 -60.37 32.23
C HIS A 982 -82.56 -60.10 32.75
N LEU A 983 -82.94 -58.83 32.90
CA LEU A 983 -84.29 -58.39 33.27
C LEU A 983 -85.27 -58.48 32.09
N GLU A 984 -84.84 -58.15 30.88
CA GLU A 984 -85.66 -58.28 29.65
C GLU A 984 -85.96 -59.75 29.35
N ASN A 985 -84.97 -60.65 29.44
CA ASN A 985 -85.19 -62.09 29.27
C ASN A 985 -86.05 -62.74 30.38
N ALA A 986 -86.18 -62.11 31.54
CA ALA A 986 -87.05 -62.59 32.63
C ALA A 986 -88.52 -62.12 32.48
N LEU A 987 -88.79 -61.15 31.59
CA LEU A 987 -90.12 -60.58 31.36
C LEU A 987 -90.83 -61.16 30.11
N ASP A 988 -90.07 -61.76 29.17
CA ASP A 988 -90.56 -62.37 27.92
C ASP A 988 -90.95 -63.87 28.06
N SER A 989 -91.67 -64.24 29.13
CA SER A 989 -92.30 -65.57 29.20
C SER A 989 -93.67 -65.56 28.51
N ASP A 990 -93.94 -66.48 27.59
CA ASP A 990 -95.20 -66.53 26.82
C ASP A 990 -96.50 -66.55 27.68
N GLU A 991 -96.43 -66.90 28.97
CA GLU A 991 -97.55 -66.82 29.91
C GLU A 991 -97.92 -65.39 30.34
N THR A 992 -96.99 -64.41 30.33
CA THR A 992 -97.27 -63.02 30.74
C THR A 992 -97.93 -62.22 29.62
N VAL A 993 -97.56 -62.46 28.36
CA VAL A 993 -98.13 -61.80 27.18
C VAL A 993 -99.58 -62.23 26.94
N VAL A 994 -99.90 -63.51 27.14
CA VAL A 994 -101.29 -64.02 27.05
C VAL A 994 -102.14 -63.49 28.22
N ARG A 995 -101.56 -63.31 29.40
CA ARG A 995 -102.23 -62.72 30.57
C ARG A 995 -102.53 -61.23 30.39
N GLU A 996 -101.67 -60.46 29.71
CA GLU A 996 -101.91 -59.05 29.37
C GLU A 996 -102.98 -58.85 28.28
N LEU A 997 -102.98 -59.68 27.24
CA LEU A 997 -103.98 -59.61 26.18
C LEU A 997 -105.39 -59.92 26.71
N VAL A 998 -105.54 -60.92 27.59
CA VAL A 998 -106.82 -61.28 28.23
C VAL A 998 -107.23 -60.25 29.30
N ALA A 999 -106.29 -59.66 30.04
CA ALA A 999 -106.59 -58.59 31.00
C ALA A 999 -107.01 -57.27 30.34
N SER A 1000 -106.57 -57.01 29.10
CA SER A 1000 -106.89 -55.78 28.35
C SER A 1000 -108.37 -55.66 27.96
N PHE A 1001 -109.07 -56.79 27.78
CA PHE A 1001 -110.47 -56.82 27.34
C PHE A 1001 -111.49 -56.85 28.50
N LEU A 1002 -111.12 -57.28 29.71
CA LEU A 1002 -112.07 -57.56 30.80
C LEU A 1002 -112.05 -56.58 31.99
N LEU A 1003 -111.16 -55.58 32.03
CA LEU A 1003 -111.07 -54.65 33.17
C LEU A 1003 -111.78 -53.29 32.92
N PRO A 1004 -112.70 -52.85 33.81
CA PRO A 1004 -113.33 -51.53 33.75
C PRO A 1004 -112.29 -50.39 33.83
N HIS A 1005 -112.60 -49.27 33.18
CA HIS A 1005 -111.71 -48.12 32.97
C HIS A 1005 -110.97 -47.61 34.23
N ILE A 1006 -111.56 -47.78 35.41
CA ILE A 1006 -111.03 -47.33 36.71
C ILE A 1006 -109.78 -48.13 37.14
N GLN A 1007 -109.71 -49.44 36.86
CA GLN A 1007 -108.52 -50.24 37.20
C GLN A 1007 -107.34 -49.98 36.25
N ARG A 1008 -107.61 -49.63 34.99
CA ARG A 1008 -106.58 -49.16 34.04
C ARG A 1008 -105.92 -47.85 34.49
N GLN A 1009 -106.69 -46.94 35.08
CA GLN A 1009 -106.13 -45.72 35.67
C GLN A 1009 -105.24 -46.00 36.89
N HIS A 1010 -105.56 -47.03 37.68
CA HIS A 1010 -104.77 -47.37 38.86
C HIS A 1010 -103.41 -47.97 38.48
N VAL A 1011 -103.39 -48.90 37.53
CA VAL A 1011 -102.14 -49.49 37.02
C VAL A 1011 -101.29 -48.44 36.31
N ARG A 1012 -101.89 -47.56 35.49
CA ARG A 1012 -101.15 -46.43 34.87
C ARG A 1012 -100.54 -45.50 35.91
N ARG A 1013 -101.25 -45.20 37.01
CA ARG A 1013 -100.73 -44.39 38.12
C ARG A 1013 -99.59 -45.07 38.87
N GLN A 1014 -99.66 -46.39 39.05
CA GLN A 1014 -98.56 -47.16 39.64
C GLN A 1014 -97.31 -47.13 38.75
N VAL A 1015 -97.46 -47.33 37.43
CA VAL A 1015 -96.32 -47.25 36.49
C VAL A 1015 -95.73 -45.84 36.45
N THR A 1016 -96.56 -44.78 36.48
CA THR A 1016 -96.03 -43.40 36.56
C THR A 1016 -95.36 -43.09 37.90
N GLN A 1017 -95.78 -43.72 38.99
CA GLN A 1017 -95.10 -43.60 40.29
C GLN A 1017 -93.77 -44.35 40.32
N GLU A 1018 -93.69 -45.54 39.73
CA GLU A 1018 -92.45 -46.30 39.58
C GLU A 1018 -91.45 -45.54 38.69
N GLN A 1019 -91.87 -45.03 37.53
CA GLN A 1019 -91.02 -44.21 36.66
C GLN A 1019 -90.52 -42.92 37.32
N ARG A 1020 -91.34 -42.27 38.17
CA ARG A 1020 -90.93 -41.08 38.92
C ARG A 1020 -89.84 -41.37 39.96
N LYS A 1021 -89.79 -42.58 40.53
CA LYS A 1021 -88.71 -42.96 41.46
C LYS A 1021 -87.37 -43.00 40.75
N TYR A 1022 -87.29 -43.63 39.58
CA TYR A 1022 -86.08 -43.71 38.76
C TYR A 1022 -85.62 -42.33 38.25
N VAL A 1023 -86.56 -41.48 37.83
CA VAL A 1023 -86.24 -40.10 37.42
C VAL A 1023 -85.72 -39.29 38.60
N SER A 1024 -86.29 -39.44 39.81
CA SER A 1024 -85.76 -38.75 41.00
C SER A 1024 -84.37 -39.22 41.36
N ALA A 1025 -84.09 -40.54 41.30
CA ALA A 1025 -82.78 -41.10 41.62
C ALA A 1025 -81.70 -40.66 40.61
N ALA A 1026 -82.03 -40.58 39.32
CA ALA A 1026 -81.15 -40.03 38.30
C ALA A 1026 -80.88 -38.53 38.53
N HIS A 1027 -81.89 -37.77 38.99
CA HIS A 1027 -81.73 -36.36 39.33
C HIS A 1027 -80.81 -36.17 40.54
N THR A 1028 -80.92 -37.02 41.56
CA THR A 1028 -80.06 -36.98 42.76
C THR A 1028 -78.60 -37.26 42.41
N LEU A 1029 -78.34 -38.28 41.58
CA LEU A 1029 -77.00 -38.64 41.09
C LEU A 1029 -76.36 -37.52 40.25
N LEU A 1030 -77.15 -36.83 39.42
CA LEU A 1030 -76.66 -35.68 38.66
C LEU A 1030 -76.31 -34.50 39.57
N THR A 1031 -77.10 -34.26 40.63
CA THR A 1031 -76.76 -33.23 41.63
C THR A 1031 -75.49 -33.57 42.42
N GLU A 1032 -75.26 -34.84 42.77
CA GLU A 1032 -74.02 -35.28 43.45
C GLU A 1032 -72.77 -35.11 42.55
N LEU A 1033 -72.88 -35.42 41.26
CA LEU A 1033 -71.81 -35.21 40.27
C LEU A 1033 -71.50 -33.71 40.06
N THR A 1034 -72.50 -32.84 40.08
CA THR A 1034 -72.27 -31.38 39.97
C THR A 1034 -71.64 -30.76 41.21
N THR A 1035 -71.82 -31.36 42.40
CA THR A 1035 -71.20 -30.86 43.63
C THR A 1035 -69.72 -31.23 43.77
N ASP A 1036 -69.26 -32.30 43.10
CA ASP A 1036 -67.83 -32.69 43.08
C ASP A 1036 -66.99 -31.87 42.10
N MET A 1037 -67.61 -31.22 41.10
CA MET A 1037 -66.90 -30.38 40.12
C MET A 1037 -66.70 -28.92 40.55
N SER A 1038 -67.27 -28.49 41.69
CA SER A 1038 -67.24 -27.09 42.15
C SER A 1038 -66.26 -26.80 43.29
N GLN A 1039 -65.17 -27.56 43.42
CA GLN A 1039 -64.08 -27.22 44.35
C GLN A 1039 -62.83 -26.73 43.61
N PRO A 1040 -62.41 -25.44 43.77
CA PRO A 1040 -61.16 -24.96 43.22
C PRO A 1040 -59.97 -25.49 44.05
N LYS A 1041 -58.93 -26.00 43.37
CA LYS A 1041 -57.65 -26.35 43.99
C LYS A 1041 -56.91 -25.09 44.47
N PRO A 1042 -56.20 -25.13 45.62
CA PRO A 1042 -55.54 -23.95 46.18
C PRO A 1042 -54.17 -23.71 45.56
N ASP A 1043 -53.91 -22.46 45.16
CA ASP A 1043 -52.57 -21.93 44.90
C ASP A 1043 -51.92 -21.42 46.20
N PRO A 1044 -50.61 -21.63 46.43
CA PRO A 1044 -49.96 -21.19 47.64
C PRO A 1044 -49.31 -19.82 47.44
N SER A 1045 -49.86 -18.78 48.09
CA SER A 1045 -49.15 -17.80 48.93
C SER A 1045 -49.83 -16.43 48.94
N GLY A 1046 -49.85 -15.82 50.13
CA GLY A 1046 -49.97 -14.37 50.28
C GLY A 1046 -51.18 -13.90 51.08
N ASN A 1047 -51.09 -13.99 52.41
CA ASN A 1047 -51.95 -13.25 53.34
C ASN A 1047 -51.74 -11.73 53.20
N GLY A 1048 -52.84 -11.00 53.11
CA GLY A 1048 -52.90 -9.54 53.20
C GLY A 1048 -54.33 -9.02 53.21
N THR A 1049 -55.02 -9.19 54.33
CA THR A 1049 -56.28 -8.54 54.73
C THR A 1049 -56.19 -7.01 54.62
N SER A 1050 -57.14 -6.38 53.90
CA SER A 1050 -58.27 -5.54 54.38
C SER A 1050 -57.89 -4.24 55.12
N GLU A 1051 -58.59 -3.12 55.05
CA GLU A 1051 -59.79 -2.61 54.37
C GLU A 1051 -59.75 -1.10 54.70
N ASP A 1052 -59.87 -0.23 53.70
CA ASP A 1052 -61.07 0.56 53.41
C ASP A 1052 -61.46 1.65 54.42
N THR A 1053 -61.62 2.87 53.90
CA THR A 1053 -62.86 3.67 53.86
C THR A 1053 -62.48 5.14 53.59
N SER A 1054 -62.79 5.69 52.43
CA SER A 1054 -64.09 6.16 51.92
C SER A 1054 -64.01 7.69 51.79
N ALA A 1055 -63.87 8.14 50.55
CA ALA A 1055 -64.20 9.50 50.17
C ALA A 1055 -65.60 9.49 49.57
N ALA A 1056 -66.54 10.16 50.24
CA ALA A 1056 -67.54 10.96 49.57
C ALA A 1056 -68.16 11.93 50.58
N GLN A 1057 -68.43 13.14 50.07
CA GLN A 1057 -69.65 13.92 50.28
C GLN A 1057 -69.60 15.19 51.18
N TRP A 1058 -69.81 16.32 50.47
CA TRP A 1058 -70.36 17.64 50.86
C TRP A 1058 -69.48 18.68 51.61
N LEU A 1059 -69.18 19.74 50.85
CA LEU A 1059 -68.79 21.14 51.13
C LEU A 1059 -67.33 21.54 50.83
#